data_AF-A0A177JR81-F1
#
_entry.id   AF-A0A177JR81-F1
#
_cell.length_a   1.000
_cell.length_b   1.000
_cell.length_c   1.000
_cell.angle_alpha   90.00
_cell.angle_beta   90.00
_cell.angle_gamma   90.00
#
_symmetry.space_group_name_H-M   'P 1'
#
loop_
_entity.id
_entity.type
_entity.pdbx_description
1 polymer ?
#
loop_
_entity_poly.entity_id
_entity_poly.type
_entity_poly.pdbx_seq_one_letter_code
_entity_poly.pdbx_strand_id
1 'polypeptide(L)'
;MWSRATDGIRRISQQPMMTMTRYGSPLNALDLRGGADAKRQSLGCTPSEGAGERAPFLWLDEHRLLVLQMPAGQNSSLLTQNTRPLQFAGEIAQTLRDGMTSTVDVADSGRENLSKTREQYQVEISLIDVASGERQILASVPAFPFRGMLSLVVSPDRKTAAVLAPADVIPPQEVGPKPLNNDETASDKRLILIDLTAKSPPRRVTVPEEARYPLDLLDWSPDSTALLLRARASGSTRDVHVFRLDASSGKVSSVAPNFVDRAWDAGPVDHELSARWLKNSSLLIRGRQISASEGTETWWYLSAGSKPRPASPPTKSKRLELPSSAQLLAQDRYGSIWRELTDRGMVLQGRPAGTGRTLELFRVNHHLASVDWGTISTIDYVSEGGAPLKALVIHPPGHRHGQSHPVLVWVYPGTMIRGKQDYWDDRLLPGIYNLQLYAAKGYTVLVPSMPRAQELSGGPYLHMKEGVLPAVDKLIELEGSDPRRVGLFGQSFGGYATYSLVTQTDRFAAAAAIDGIADMHTTYGAFDRSGDGWPGIAQDKGVNPTIVTTAMRMPEQAYRDPRIYAANSPIMYTSTIHTPLLMAHGTFDIRGSVAEAEAMFTLLDQQGKPARLLRYHGENHSIALSPANVRNLYDELITWFDRYLKDQH
;
A
#
# COMPACT_ATOMS: atom_id res chain seq x y z
N MET A 1 -35.58 -18.32 -14.40
CA MET A 1 -36.72 -17.94 -15.25
C MET A 1 -37.97 -18.61 -14.73
N TRP A 2 -39.05 -17.87 -14.49
CA TRP A 2 -40.38 -18.45 -14.23
C TRP A 2 -41.15 -18.54 -15.55
N SER A 3 -41.92 -19.62 -15.72
CA SER A 3 -42.73 -19.91 -16.91
C SER A 3 -44.19 -19.95 -16.52
N ARG A 4 -44.97 -18.97 -16.99
CA ARG A 4 -46.42 -18.89 -16.77
C ARG A 4 -47.18 -20.08 -17.35
N ALA A 5 -46.68 -20.67 -18.44
CA ALA A 5 -47.34 -21.78 -19.14
C ALA A 5 -47.22 -23.12 -18.38
N THR A 6 -46.30 -23.23 -17.43
CA THR A 6 -46.02 -24.45 -16.65
C THR A 6 -46.00 -24.20 -15.15
N ASP A 7 -46.39 -22.99 -14.72
CA ASP A 7 -46.16 -22.37 -13.40
C ASP A 7 -44.82 -22.75 -12.72
N GLY A 8 -43.75 -22.79 -13.52
CA GLY A 8 -42.51 -23.50 -13.16
C GLY A 8 -41.28 -22.62 -13.21
N ILE A 9 -40.35 -22.79 -12.26
CA ILE A 9 -39.08 -22.07 -12.23
C ILE A 9 -37.95 -22.94 -12.80
N ARG A 10 -37.38 -22.52 -13.94
CA ARG A 10 -36.20 -23.12 -14.56
C ARG A 10 -34.94 -22.29 -14.27
N ARG A 11 -33.86 -22.93 -13.83
CA ARG A 11 -32.51 -22.33 -13.81
C ARG A 11 -31.95 -22.35 -15.24
N ILE A 12 -31.47 -21.19 -15.71
CA ILE A 12 -30.98 -21.00 -17.10
C ILE A 12 -29.45 -20.81 -17.19
N SER A 13 -28.76 -20.68 -16.05
CA SER A 13 -27.30 -20.64 -15.97
C SER A 13 -26.83 -21.12 -14.60
N GLN A 14 -25.60 -21.60 -14.52
CA GLN A 14 -24.89 -21.91 -13.27
C GLN A 14 -23.79 -20.87 -12.94
N GLN A 15 -23.49 -19.95 -13.87
CA GLN A 15 -22.40 -18.98 -13.69
C GLN A 15 -22.79 -17.85 -12.72
N PRO A 16 -21.83 -17.29 -11.94
CA PRO A 16 -22.07 -16.13 -11.12
C PRO A 16 -22.54 -14.92 -11.94
N MET A 17 -23.80 -14.54 -11.76
CA MET A 17 -24.30 -13.24 -12.19
C MET A 17 -23.70 -12.16 -11.28
N MET A 18 -23.18 -11.09 -11.88
CA MET A 18 -22.76 -9.91 -11.12
C MET A 18 -23.97 -9.25 -10.45
N THR A 19 -23.81 -8.48 -9.37
CA THR A 19 -24.91 -7.67 -8.80
C THR A 19 -24.49 -6.22 -8.65
N MET A 20 -25.43 -5.28 -8.84
CA MET A 20 -25.21 -3.86 -8.56
C MET A 20 -25.53 -3.55 -7.09
N THR A 21 -24.52 -3.68 -6.23
CA THR A 21 -24.58 -3.17 -4.85
C THR A 21 -24.07 -1.73 -4.80
N ARG A 22 -24.70 -0.87 -3.97
CA ARG A 22 -24.55 0.61 -3.99
C ARG A 22 -23.11 1.15 -3.92
N TYR A 23 -22.15 0.35 -3.47
CA TYR A 23 -20.74 0.72 -3.41
C TYR A 23 -19.80 -0.36 -3.97
N GLY A 24 -20.31 -1.45 -4.54
CA GLY A 24 -19.57 -2.71 -4.55
C GLY A 24 -19.68 -3.65 -5.74
N SER A 25 -20.28 -3.20 -6.83
CA SER A 25 -20.03 -3.81 -8.13
C SER A 25 -18.75 -3.23 -8.76
N PRO A 26 -18.03 -3.97 -9.63
CA PRO A 26 -17.13 -3.32 -10.58
C PRO A 26 -17.92 -2.47 -11.61
N LEU A 27 -19.22 -2.73 -11.78
CA LEU A 27 -20.15 -1.84 -12.51
C LEU A 27 -20.38 -0.52 -11.77
N ASN A 28 -20.06 0.60 -12.43
CA ASN A 28 -20.48 1.94 -12.02
C ASN A 28 -21.93 2.19 -12.43
N ALA A 29 -22.20 2.05 -13.72
CA ALA A 29 -23.50 2.30 -14.34
C ALA A 29 -23.83 1.21 -15.36
N LEU A 30 -25.07 0.72 -15.30
CA LEU A 30 -25.62 -0.28 -16.20
C LEU A 30 -26.96 0.24 -16.75
N ASP A 31 -26.96 0.96 -17.87
CA ASP A 31 -28.23 1.45 -18.47
C ASP A 31 -28.75 0.53 -19.57
N LEU A 32 -29.70 -0.30 -19.16
CA LEU A 32 -30.38 -1.30 -19.98
C LEU A 32 -31.77 -0.81 -20.44
N ARG A 33 -32.13 0.45 -20.16
CA ARG A 33 -33.45 1.04 -20.46
C ARG A 33 -33.59 1.59 -21.89
N GLY A 34 -32.59 1.38 -22.75
CA GLY A 34 -32.36 2.07 -24.03
C GLY A 34 -33.62 2.63 -24.69
N GLY A 35 -33.74 3.96 -24.70
CA GLY A 35 -34.77 4.77 -25.39
C GLY A 35 -36.22 4.28 -25.30
N ALA A 36 -37.02 4.90 -24.43
CA ALA A 36 -38.40 4.50 -24.17
C ALA A 36 -39.28 4.32 -25.43
N ASP A 37 -40.07 3.24 -25.42
CA ASP A 37 -40.99 2.87 -26.49
C ASP A 37 -42.15 3.88 -26.70
N ALA A 38 -42.82 3.77 -27.84
CA ALA A 38 -43.88 4.69 -28.26
C ALA A 38 -45.19 4.57 -27.44
N LYS A 39 -45.37 3.57 -26.57
CA LYS A 39 -46.66 3.22 -25.95
C LYS A 39 -46.75 3.45 -24.44
N ARG A 40 -45.65 3.81 -23.76
CA ARG A 40 -45.64 4.33 -22.37
C ARG A 40 -46.30 3.42 -21.30
N GLN A 41 -46.07 2.11 -21.33
CA GLN A 41 -46.40 1.23 -20.18
C GLN A 41 -45.17 0.94 -19.32
N SER A 42 -45.37 0.40 -18.11
CA SER A 42 -44.62 0.81 -16.91
C SER A 42 -43.30 0.08 -16.61
N LEU A 43 -42.40 0.81 -15.94
CA LEU A 43 -41.10 0.35 -15.43
C LEU A 43 -41.18 -0.50 -14.15
N GLY A 44 -40.13 -1.29 -13.89
CA GLY A 44 -39.71 -1.80 -12.59
C GLY A 44 -38.31 -2.42 -12.71
N CYS A 45 -37.39 -2.33 -11.73
CA CYS A 45 -37.49 -1.78 -10.38
C CYS A 45 -37.75 -0.26 -10.31
N THR A 46 -38.37 0.19 -9.22
CA THR A 46 -38.68 1.60 -8.95
C THR A 46 -37.48 2.38 -8.36
N PRO A 47 -37.26 3.65 -8.75
CA PRO A 47 -36.09 4.43 -8.33
C PRO A 47 -36.33 5.33 -7.11
N SER A 48 -37.26 4.99 -6.22
CA SER A 48 -37.77 5.95 -5.20
C SER A 48 -36.80 6.30 -4.06
N GLU A 49 -35.89 5.39 -3.66
CA GLU A 49 -35.00 5.60 -2.51
C GLU A 49 -33.56 5.09 -2.73
N GLY A 50 -32.81 5.70 -3.66
CA GLY A 50 -31.33 5.71 -3.68
C GLY A 50 -30.55 4.37 -3.75
N ALA A 51 -31.23 3.22 -3.83
CA ALA A 51 -30.64 1.89 -3.75
C ALA A 51 -31.41 0.86 -4.60
N GLY A 52 -31.83 1.24 -5.80
CA GLY A 52 -32.46 0.32 -6.74
C GLY A 52 -31.43 -0.63 -7.35
N GLU A 53 -31.41 -1.89 -6.92
CA GLU A 53 -30.65 -2.94 -7.61
C GLU A 53 -31.10 -3.02 -9.07
N ARG A 54 -30.17 -2.81 -10.00
CA ARG A 54 -30.40 -3.06 -11.41
C ARG A 54 -30.22 -4.54 -11.68
N ALA A 55 -31.15 -5.12 -12.43
CA ALA A 55 -30.95 -6.45 -12.97
C ALA A 55 -29.64 -6.48 -13.78
N PRO A 56 -28.72 -7.43 -13.50
CA PRO A 56 -27.45 -7.59 -14.23
C PRO A 56 -27.66 -8.23 -15.61
N PHE A 57 -28.86 -8.08 -16.16
CA PHE A 57 -29.36 -8.74 -17.35
C PHE A 57 -30.41 -7.90 -18.08
N LEU A 58 -30.43 -7.97 -19.42
CA LEU A 58 -31.42 -7.35 -20.29
C LEU A 58 -31.98 -8.37 -21.27
N TRP A 59 -33.30 -8.47 -21.34
CA TRP A 59 -33.99 -9.10 -22.45
C TRP A 59 -33.83 -8.24 -23.70
N LEU A 60 -33.06 -8.70 -24.68
CA LEU A 60 -32.94 -8.05 -25.98
C LEU A 60 -34.20 -8.28 -26.82
N ASP A 61 -34.74 -9.48 -26.76
CA ASP A 61 -35.98 -9.95 -27.39
C ASP A 61 -36.62 -11.04 -26.51
N GLU A 62 -37.56 -11.82 -27.05
CA GLU A 62 -38.27 -12.88 -26.30
C GLU A 62 -37.42 -14.11 -25.98
N HIS A 63 -36.22 -14.23 -26.56
CA HIS A 63 -35.37 -15.42 -26.44
C HIS A 63 -33.96 -15.11 -25.91
N ARG A 64 -33.41 -13.92 -26.16
CA ARG A 64 -32.01 -13.59 -25.84
C ARG A 64 -31.88 -12.63 -24.65
N LEU A 65 -31.10 -13.06 -23.67
CA LEU A 65 -30.77 -12.32 -22.46
C LEU A 65 -29.29 -11.90 -22.49
N LEU A 66 -29.02 -10.61 -22.65
CA LEU A 66 -27.68 -10.04 -22.41
C LEU A 66 -27.39 -10.08 -20.90
N VAL A 67 -26.23 -10.56 -20.50
CA VAL A 67 -25.83 -10.76 -19.09
C VAL A 67 -24.40 -10.29 -18.82
N LEU A 68 -24.17 -9.80 -17.59
CA LEU A 68 -22.84 -9.51 -17.05
C LEU A 68 -22.48 -10.55 -15.99
N GLN A 69 -21.42 -11.31 -16.27
CA GLN A 69 -21.00 -12.46 -15.46
C GLN A 69 -19.55 -12.31 -15.01
N MET A 70 -19.24 -12.81 -13.82
CA MET A 70 -17.87 -12.93 -13.32
C MET A 70 -17.39 -14.38 -13.48
N PRO A 71 -16.10 -14.61 -13.74
CA PRO A 71 -15.51 -15.95 -13.71
C PRO A 71 -15.84 -16.68 -12.40
N ALA A 72 -16.08 -17.99 -12.50
CA ALA A 72 -16.46 -18.82 -11.35
C ALA A 72 -15.44 -18.69 -10.19
N GLY A 73 -15.93 -18.37 -9.00
CA GLY A 73 -15.12 -18.19 -7.79
C GLY A 73 -14.69 -16.75 -7.47
N GLN A 74 -14.97 -15.76 -8.32
CA GLN A 74 -14.64 -14.35 -8.03
C GLN A 74 -15.70 -13.66 -7.16
N ASN A 75 -15.26 -12.73 -6.30
CA ASN A 75 -16.08 -11.93 -5.40
C ASN A 75 -16.27 -10.50 -5.93
N SER A 76 -17.26 -9.77 -5.39
CA SER A 76 -17.50 -8.35 -5.72
C SER A 76 -16.30 -7.45 -5.35
N SER A 77 -16.11 -6.34 -6.06
CA SER A 77 -14.95 -5.46 -5.88
C SER A 77 -14.88 -4.81 -4.50
N LEU A 78 -15.98 -4.30 -3.94
CA LEU A 78 -15.97 -3.73 -2.57
C LEU A 78 -15.89 -4.79 -1.48
N LEU A 79 -16.52 -5.96 -1.68
CA LEU A 79 -16.30 -7.08 -0.76
C LEU A 79 -14.81 -7.35 -0.72
N THR A 80 -14.17 -7.54 -1.89
CA THR A 80 -12.71 -7.67 -2.01
C THR A 80 -11.97 -6.47 -1.40
N GLN A 81 -12.37 -5.21 -1.61
CA GLN A 81 -11.69 -4.02 -1.07
C GLN A 81 -11.67 -3.99 0.47
N ASN A 82 -12.73 -4.48 1.13
CA ASN A 82 -12.87 -4.44 2.59
C ASN A 82 -12.48 -5.76 3.26
N THR A 83 -12.69 -6.91 2.59
CA THR A 83 -12.31 -8.23 3.11
C THR A 83 -10.89 -8.61 2.72
N ARG A 84 -10.31 -8.15 1.61
CA ARG A 84 -8.91 -8.48 1.25
C ARG A 84 -7.93 -8.07 2.34
N PRO A 85 -7.99 -6.87 2.97
CA PRO A 85 -7.09 -6.56 4.08
C PRO A 85 -7.26 -7.50 5.29
N LEU A 86 -8.47 -7.97 5.56
CA LEU A 86 -8.79 -8.88 6.69
C LEU A 86 -8.45 -10.34 6.38
N GLN A 87 -8.72 -10.79 5.17
CA GLN A 87 -8.35 -12.09 4.62
C GLN A 87 -6.83 -12.20 4.53
N PHE A 88 -6.17 -11.20 3.96
CA PHE A 88 -4.72 -11.07 3.93
C PHE A 88 -4.15 -11.05 5.34
N ALA A 89 -4.71 -10.29 6.29
CA ALA A 89 -4.28 -10.37 7.69
C ALA A 89 -4.44 -11.79 8.28
N GLY A 90 -5.46 -12.55 7.89
CA GLY A 90 -5.64 -13.96 8.27
C GLY A 90 -4.63 -14.92 7.62
N GLU A 91 -4.36 -14.75 6.32
CA GLU A 91 -3.39 -15.49 5.53
C GLU A 91 -1.95 -15.22 6.01
N ILE A 92 -1.62 -13.96 6.27
CA ILE A 92 -0.37 -13.51 6.89
C ILE A 92 -0.25 -14.04 8.31
N ALA A 93 -1.29 -13.98 9.14
CA ALA A 93 -1.25 -14.55 10.48
C ALA A 93 -1.07 -16.08 10.45
N GLN A 94 -1.55 -16.77 9.41
CA GLN A 94 -1.23 -18.19 9.20
C GLN A 94 0.22 -18.37 8.73
N THR A 95 0.67 -17.62 7.73
CA THR A 95 2.04 -17.65 7.20
C THR A 95 3.10 -17.41 8.29
N LEU A 96 2.84 -16.49 9.23
CA LEU A 96 3.70 -16.26 10.40
C LEU A 96 3.68 -17.40 11.41
N ARG A 97 2.53 -18.05 11.64
CA ARG A 97 2.44 -19.27 12.48
C ARG A 97 3.20 -20.44 11.87
N ASP A 98 3.15 -20.56 10.55
CA ASP A 98 3.85 -21.61 9.80
C ASP A 98 5.37 -21.32 9.73
N GLY A 99 5.78 -20.04 9.71
CA GLY A 99 7.18 -19.60 9.86
C GLY A 99 8.13 -19.95 8.70
N MET A 100 7.61 -20.61 7.65
CA MET A 100 8.39 -21.18 6.54
C MET A 100 8.48 -20.25 5.32
N THR A 101 7.46 -19.43 5.07
CA THR A 101 7.38 -18.48 3.94
C THR A 101 7.48 -17.05 4.46
N SER A 102 8.15 -16.16 3.72
CA SER A 102 8.24 -14.75 4.11
C SER A 102 6.96 -13.99 3.76
N THR A 103 6.60 -13.02 4.60
CA THR A 103 5.45 -12.12 4.46
C THR A 103 5.87 -10.74 3.90
N VAL A 104 7.03 -10.66 3.25
CA VAL A 104 7.54 -9.42 2.66
C VAL A 104 6.73 -8.98 1.43
N ASP A 105 6.46 -7.69 1.35
CA ASP A 105 6.10 -6.98 0.11
C ASP A 105 7.24 -6.02 -0.26
N VAL A 106 7.61 -5.98 -1.54
CA VAL A 106 8.87 -5.38 -2.03
C VAL A 106 8.57 -4.33 -3.10
N ALA A 107 8.95 -3.09 -2.84
CA ALA A 107 8.93 -1.99 -3.81
C ALA A 107 10.36 -1.54 -4.15
N ASP A 108 10.64 -1.38 -5.44
CA ASP A 108 11.86 -0.76 -5.98
C ASP A 108 11.49 0.55 -6.66
N SER A 109 12.28 1.61 -6.44
CA SER A 109 12.13 2.86 -7.19
C SER A 109 12.37 2.63 -8.68
N GLY A 110 11.55 3.22 -9.55
CA GLY A 110 11.72 3.14 -11.01
C GLY A 110 11.25 1.83 -11.68
N ARG A 111 10.45 0.98 -11.01
CA ARG A 111 9.73 -0.13 -11.67
C ARG A 111 8.38 0.33 -12.22
N GLU A 112 8.15 0.16 -13.53
CA GLU A 112 6.78 0.15 -14.07
C GLU A 112 5.96 -0.99 -13.45
N ASN A 113 4.69 -0.72 -13.13
CA ASN A 113 3.91 -1.59 -12.25
C ASN A 113 2.72 -2.27 -12.96
N LEU A 114 2.20 -3.32 -12.34
CA LEU A 114 0.90 -3.94 -12.61
C LEU A 114 0.71 -4.67 -13.95
N SER A 115 1.76 -5.09 -14.68
CA SER A 115 1.57 -5.90 -15.90
C SER A 115 0.89 -7.26 -15.62
N LYS A 116 1.29 -7.96 -14.55
CA LYS A 116 0.84 -9.33 -14.24
C LYS A 116 -0.52 -9.48 -13.56
N THR A 117 -1.08 -8.43 -12.95
CA THR A 117 -2.37 -8.48 -12.25
C THR A 117 -3.58 -8.18 -13.14
N ARG A 118 -3.36 -7.64 -14.36
CA ARG A 118 -4.42 -7.22 -15.31
C ARG A 118 -5.29 -8.38 -15.80
N GLU A 119 -4.77 -9.61 -15.79
CA GLU A 119 -5.47 -10.80 -16.30
C GLU A 119 -6.32 -11.51 -15.25
N GLN A 120 -6.09 -11.28 -13.94
CA GLN A 120 -6.77 -12.03 -12.87
C GLN A 120 -8.25 -11.66 -12.71
N TYR A 121 -8.65 -10.41 -13.02
CA TYR A 121 -10.01 -9.92 -12.82
C TYR A 121 -10.62 -9.46 -14.15
N GLN A 122 -11.59 -10.24 -14.62
CA GLN A 122 -12.22 -10.11 -15.94
C GLN A 122 -13.75 -10.19 -15.79
N VAL A 123 -14.48 -9.60 -16.72
CA VAL A 123 -15.95 -9.65 -16.77
C VAL A 123 -16.39 -10.12 -18.14
N GLU A 124 -17.18 -11.19 -18.16
CA GLU A 124 -17.74 -11.80 -19.35
C GLU A 124 -19.09 -11.16 -19.68
N ILE A 125 -19.13 -10.40 -20.77
CA ILE A 125 -20.36 -9.88 -21.36
C ILE A 125 -20.87 -10.97 -22.31
N SER A 126 -22.03 -11.57 -22.00
CA SER A 126 -22.54 -12.74 -22.73
C SER A 126 -24.00 -12.57 -23.13
N LEU A 127 -24.42 -13.28 -24.19
CA LEU A 127 -25.82 -13.60 -24.43
C LEU A 127 -26.13 -14.99 -23.85
N ILE A 128 -27.34 -15.16 -23.31
CA ILE A 128 -27.94 -16.45 -23.00
C ILE A 128 -29.24 -16.57 -23.79
N ASP A 129 -29.39 -17.61 -24.58
CA ASP A 129 -30.69 -18.00 -25.13
C ASP A 129 -31.51 -18.71 -24.04
N VAL A 130 -32.71 -18.21 -23.72
CA VAL A 130 -33.49 -18.68 -22.57
C VAL A 130 -34.33 -19.93 -22.86
N ALA A 131 -34.42 -20.35 -24.13
CA ALA A 131 -35.11 -21.58 -24.52
C ALA A 131 -34.17 -22.78 -24.37
N SER A 132 -33.04 -22.76 -25.07
CA SER A 132 -31.98 -23.77 -25.01
C SER A 132 -31.18 -23.70 -23.69
N GLY A 133 -30.84 -22.50 -23.23
CA GLY A 133 -29.78 -22.26 -22.24
C GLY A 133 -28.38 -22.10 -22.84
N GLU A 134 -28.24 -21.98 -24.16
CA GLU A 134 -26.95 -21.72 -24.82
C GLU A 134 -26.35 -20.37 -24.37
N ARG A 135 -25.05 -20.34 -24.08
CA ARG A 135 -24.30 -19.15 -23.68
C ARG A 135 -23.28 -18.78 -24.76
N GLN A 136 -23.37 -17.56 -25.29
CA GLN A 136 -22.35 -16.97 -26.16
C GLN A 136 -21.67 -15.81 -25.44
N ILE A 137 -20.35 -15.89 -25.22
CA ILE A 137 -19.56 -14.73 -24.78
C ILE A 137 -19.42 -13.76 -25.96
N LEU A 138 -19.70 -12.48 -25.76
CA LEU A 138 -19.48 -11.40 -26.73
C LEU A 138 -18.15 -10.69 -26.50
N ALA A 139 -17.77 -10.49 -25.23
CA ALA A 139 -16.50 -9.90 -24.84
C ALA A 139 -16.07 -10.37 -23.44
N SER A 140 -14.75 -10.46 -23.23
CA SER A 140 -14.15 -10.34 -21.90
C SER A 140 -13.52 -8.96 -21.80
N VAL A 141 -13.72 -8.27 -20.68
CA VAL A 141 -13.09 -6.96 -20.40
C VAL A 141 -12.47 -6.96 -19.01
N PRO A 142 -11.32 -6.28 -18.79
CA PRO A 142 -10.75 -6.13 -17.46
C PRO A 142 -11.74 -5.45 -16.51
N ALA A 143 -11.77 -5.92 -15.27
CA ALA A 143 -12.50 -5.27 -14.19
C ALA A 143 -11.56 -5.16 -12.99
N PHE A 144 -11.00 -3.97 -12.79
CA PHE A 144 -10.12 -3.71 -11.66
C PHE A 144 -10.88 -3.95 -10.33
N PRO A 145 -10.23 -4.48 -9.28
CA PRO A 145 -10.89 -4.81 -8.02
C PRO A 145 -11.23 -3.60 -7.13
N PHE A 146 -11.18 -2.37 -7.66
CA PHE A 146 -11.59 -1.14 -6.99
C PHE A 146 -12.94 -0.65 -7.54
N ARG A 147 -13.48 0.44 -6.97
CA ARG A 147 -14.90 0.82 -7.13
C ARG A 147 -15.26 1.20 -8.58
N GLY A 148 -16.42 0.76 -9.05
CA GLY A 148 -17.18 1.48 -10.09
C GLY A 148 -16.39 1.88 -11.35
N MET A 149 -15.66 0.94 -11.95
CA MET A 149 -14.77 1.28 -13.09
C MET A 149 -15.33 0.85 -14.46
N LEU A 150 -16.22 -0.14 -14.48
CA LEU A 150 -16.87 -0.65 -15.68
C LEU A 150 -18.25 0.02 -15.87
N SER A 151 -18.56 0.53 -17.06
CA SER A 151 -19.90 1.02 -17.40
C SER A 151 -20.40 0.35 -18.68
N LEU A 152 -21.69 0.03 -18.75
CA LEU A 152 -22.32 -0.54 -19.95
C LEU A 152 -23.68 0.12 -20.23
N VAL A 153 -23.90 0.57 -21.46
CA VAL A 153 -25.17 1.15 -21.92
C VAL A 153 -25.59 0.62 -23.29
N VAL A 154 -26.85 0.20 -23.41
CA VAL A 154 -27.39 -0.43 -24.64
C VAL A 154 -28.22 0.56 -25.46
N SER A 155 -28.04 0.53 -26.79
CA SER A 155 -28.77 1.38 -27.73
C SER A 155 -30.30 1.10 -27.70
N PRO A 156 -31.16 2.11 -27.97
CA PRO A 156 -32.61 1.91 -28.04
C PRO A 156 -33.06 0.82 -29.01
N ASP A 157 -32.40 0.68 -30.15
CA ASP A 157 -32.66 -0.38 -31.12
C ASP A 157 -32.13 -1.78 -30.70
N ARG A 158 -31.46 -1.86 -29.54
CA ARG A 158 -30.88 -3.06 -28.92
C ARG A 158 -29.83 -3.78 -29.74
N LYS A 159 -29.23 -3.13 -30.75
CA LYS A 159 -28.18 -3.73 -31.59
C LYS A 159 -26.76 -3.47 -31.12
N THR A 160 -26.53 -2.42 -30.31
CA THR A 160 -25.19 -2.01 -29.87
C THR A 160 -25.13 -1.86 -28.36
N ALA A 161 -24.12 -2.44 -27.71
CA ALA A 161 -23.72 -2.06 -26.36
C ALA A 161 -22.43 -1.22 -26.42
N ALA A 162 -22.42 -0.08 -25.73
CA ALA A 162 -21.19 0.65 -25.44
C ALA A 162 -20.69 0.31 -24.05
N VAL A 163 -19.40 0.03 -23.94
CA VAL A 163 -18.72 -0.41 -22.72
C VAL A 163 -17.52 0.49 -22.46
N LEU A 164 -17.42 1.02 -21.26
CA LEU A 164 -16.24 1.74 -20.79
C LEU A 164 -15.60 0.90 -19.69
N ALA A 165 -14.44 0.29 -19.97
CA ALA A 165 -13.76 -0.64 -19.07
C ALA A 165 -12.42 -0.06 -18.56
N PRO A 166 -12.00 -0.34 -17.32
CA PRO A 166 -10.69 0.08 -16.81
C PRO A 166 -9.53 -0.53 -17.59
N ALA A 167 -8.40 0.17 -17.59
CA ALA A 167 -7.20 -0.22 -18.32
C ALA A 167 -5.91 -0.03 -17.52
N ASP A 168 -5.80 1.06 -16.77
CA ASP A 168 -4.62 1.39 -15.96
C ASP A 168 -4.92 2.42 -14.86
N VAL A 169 -3.91 2.76 -14.05
CA VAL A 169 -3.91 3.91 -13.13
C VAL A 169 -3.19 5.09 -13.78
N ILE A 170 -3.72 6.30 -13.65
CA ILE A 170 -3.08 7.53 -14.17
C ILE A 170 -1.92 7.92 -13.25
N PRO A 171 -0.70 8.19 -13.75
CA PRO A 171 0.44 8.57 -12.92
C PRO A 171 0.14 9.80 -12.04
N PRO A 172 0.57 9.84 -10.76
CA PRO A 172 0.32 10.99 -9.87
C PRO A 172 0.77 12.34 -10.43
N GLN A 173 1.85 12.35 -11.22
CA GLN A 173 2.38 13.51 -11.92
C GLN A 173 1.41 14.04 -13.00
N GLU A 174 0.69 13.15 -13.69
CA GLU A 174 -0.39 13.51 -14.63
C GLU A 174 -1.69 13.88 -13.90
N VAL A 175 -1.94 13.36 -12.69
CA VAL A 175 -3.12 13.66 -11.85
C VAL A 175 -3.01 15.02 -11.13
N GLY A 176 -1.80 15.48 -10.83
CA GLY A 176 -1.56 16.83 -10.31
C GLY A 176 -2.14 17.08 -8.90
N PRO A 177 -2.08 18.33 -8.42
CA PRO A 177 -2.07 18.59 -6.97
C PRO A 177 -3.41 18.55 -6.23
N LYS A 178 -4.59 18.35 -6.89
CA LYS A 178 -5.93 18.45 -6.24
C LYS A 178 -7.05 17.76 -7.06
N PRO A 179 -8.12 17.23 -6.43
CA PRO A 179 -8.22 16.54 -5.14
C PRO A 179 -9.23 15.35 -5.23
N LEU A 180 -9.25 14.62 -6.35
CA LEU A 180 -10.30 13.64 -6.65
C LEU A 180 -10.08 12.35 -5.86
N ASN A 181 -10.63 12.31 -4.65
CA ASN A 181 -10.40 11.26 -3.66
C ASN A 181 -11.26 10.00 -3.92
N ASN A 182 -11.35 9.56 -5.19
CA ASN A 182 -12.00 8.33 -5.63
C ASN A 182 -11.23 7.65 -6.78
N ASP A 183 -10.86 6.38 -6.57
CA ASP A 183 -10.07 5.51 -7.46
C ASP A 183 -10.55 5.55 -8.94
N GLU A 184 -11.86 5.72 -9.14
CA GLU A 184 -12.57 5.78 -10.42
C GLU A 184 -12.08 6.88 -11.38
N THR A 185 -11.52 7.97 -10.86
CA THR A 185 -11.09 9.15 -11.66
C THR A 185 -9.58 9.19 -11.91
N ALA A 186 -8.81 8.51 -11.06
CA ALA A 186 -7.37 8.28 -11.21
C ALA A 186 -7.07 7.07 -12.12
N SER A 187 -7.98 6.73 -13.04
CA SER A 187 -7.87 5.53 -13.90
C SER A 187 -7.99 5.83 -15.39
N ASP A 188 -7.18 5.14 -16.19
CA ASP A 188 -7.35 5.03 -17.64
C ASP A 188 -8.50 4.05 -17.95
N LYS A 189 -9.32 4.39 -18.94
CA LYS A 189 -10.51 3.62 -19.34
C LYS A 189 -10.66 3.57 -20.85
N ARG A 190 -10.99 2.38 -21.37
CA ARG A 190 -11.12 2.10 -22.81
C ARG A 190 -12.59 1.97 -23.19
N LEU A 191 -12.99 2.76 -24.18
CA LEU A 191 -14.32 2.70 -24.79
C LEU A 191 -14.35 1.62 -25.89
N ILE A 192 -15.34 0.75 -25.82
CA ILE A 192 -15.52 -0.43 -26.67
C ILE A 192 -16.99 -0.49 -27.10
N LEU A 193 -17.26 -0.76 -28.38
CA LEU A 193 -18.59 -1.05 -28.92
C LEU A 193 -18.71 -2.55 -29.20
N ILE A 194 -19.83 -3.15 -28.80
CA ILE A 194 -20.16 -4.56 -28.98
C ILE A 194 -21.45 -4.66 -29.81
N ASP A 195 -21.39 -5.45 -30.87
CA ASP A 195 -22.54 -5.86 -31.68
C ASP A 195 -23.36 -6.92 -30.93
N LEU A 196 -24.67 -6.72 -30.81
CA LEU A 196 -25.61 -7.61 -30.13
C LEU A 196 -26.43 -8.46 -31.12
N THR A 197 -26.12 -8.38 -32.42
CA THR A 197 -26.88 -9.02 -33.51
C THR A 197 -26.05 -10.01 -34.33
N ALA A 198 -24.78 -9.72 -34.61
CA ALA A 198 -23.87 -10.63 -35.29
C ALA A 198 -22.68 -11.05 -34.42
N LYS A 199 -21.94 -12.09 -34.84
CA LYS A 199 -20.71 -12.56 -34.16
C LYS A 199 -19.50 -11.68 -34.53
N SER A 200 -19.68 -10.36 -34.50
CA SER A 200 -18.66 -9.35 -34.78
C SER A 200 -17.71 -9.18 -33.58
N PRO A 201 -16.39 -9.03 -33.78
CA PRO A 201 -15.47 -8.78 -32.66
C PRO A 201 -15.71 -7.38 -32.05
N PRO A 202 -15.51 -7.19 -30.73
CA PRO A 202 -15.66 -5.88 -30.08
C PRO A 202 -14.76 -4.80 -30.69
N ARG A 203 -15.37 -3.67 -31.08
CA ARG A 203 -14.68 -2.53 -31.72
C ARG A 203 -14.22 -1.53 -30.67
N ARG A 204 -12.91 -1.41 -30.43
CA ARG A 204 -12.34 -0.31 -29.64
C ARG A 204 -12.60 1.02 -30.34
N VAL A 205 -13.00 2.04 -29.59
CA VAL A 205 -13.17 3.42 -30.07
C VAL A 205 -11.90 4.21 -29.78
N THR A 206 -11.42 4.97 -30.76
CA THR A 206 -10.36 5.96 -30.59
C THR A 206 -11.01 7.28 -30.16
N VAL A 207 -10.64 7.77 -28.98
CA VAL A 207 -11.02 9.11 -28.50
C VAL A 207 -9.99 10.15 -28.94
N PRO A 208 -10.39 11.40 -29.25
CA PRO A 208 -9.45 12.49 -29.54
C PRO A 208 -8.79 12.97 -28.24
N GLU A 209 -7.75 13.81 -28.36
CA GLU A 209 -6.89 14.21 -27.23
C GLU A 209 -7.66 14.96 -26.14
N GLU A 210 -8.61 15.84 -26.51
CA GLU A 210 -9.49 16.53 -25.57
C GLU A 210 -10.41 15.61 -24.76
N ALA A 211 -10.52 14.34 -25.18
CA ALA A 211 -11.29 13.27 -24.55
C ALA A 211 -10.42 12.09 -24.07
N ARG A 212 -9.09 12.27 -23.96
CA ARG A 212 -8.09 11.23 -23.60
C ARG A 212 -8.48 10.37 -22.39
N TYR A 213 -9.15 10.93 -21.39
CA TYR A 213 -9.64 10.22 -20.21
C TYR A 213 -11.18 10.27 -20.12
N PRO A 214 -11.89 9.25 -20.66
CA PRO A 214 -13.33 9.12 -20.47
C PRO A 214 -13.68 8.70 -19.05
N LEU A 215 -14.67 9.35 -18.45
CA LEU A 215 -15.08 9.13 -17.06
C LEU A 215 -16.24 8.15 -16.96
N ASP A 216 -17.31 8.41 -17.73
CA ASP A 216 -18.55 7.64 -17.76
C ASP A 216 -19.34 7.78 -19.10
N LEU A 217 -20.38 6.96 -19.24
CA LEU A 217 -21.32 6.95 -20.37
C LEU A 217 -22.68 7.46 -19.86
N LEU A 218 -23.32 8.37 -20.60
CA LEU A 218 -24.48 9.14 -20.11
C LEU A 218 -25.82 8.62 -20.64
N ASP A 219 -26.08 8.83 -21.94
CA ASP A 219 -27.41 8.61 -22.52
C ASP A 219 -27.31 8.42 -24.05
N TRP A 220 -28.08 7.49 -24.60
CA TRP A 220 -28.20 7.28 -26.05
C TRP A 220 -29.21 8.26 -26.65
N SER A 221 -28.98 8.73 -27.87
CA SER A 221 -30.00 9.47 -28.61
C SER A 221 -31.20 8.55 -28.95
N PRO A 222 -32.45 9.06 -28.97
CA PRO A 222 -33.64 8.21 -29.17
C PRO A 222 -33.68 7.42 -30.48
N ASP A 223 -32.93 7.86 -31.49
CA ASP A 223 -32.76 7.23 -32.81
C ASP A 223 -31.64 6.18 -32.85
N SER A 224 -30.95 5.93 -31.74
CA SER A 224 -29.76 5.06 -31.63
C SER A 224 -28.52 5.50 -32.42
N THR A 225 -28.49 6.68 -33.04
CA THR A 225 -27.33 7.10 -33.87
C THR A 225 -26.13 7.56 -33.06
N ALA A 226 -26.33 7.97 -31.81
CA ALA A 226 -25.28 8.56 -30.99
C ALA A 226 -25.40 8.27 -29.49
N LEU A 227 -24.26 8.36 -28.82
CA LEU A 227 -24.12 8.20 -27.37
C LEU A 227 -23.42 9.42 -26.78
N LEU A 228 -23.96 9.97 -25.68
CA LEU A 228 -23.26 10.96 -24.86
C LEU A 228 -22.31 10.28 -23.86
N LEU A 229 -21.12 10.85 -23.68
CA LEU A 229 -20.14 10.46 -22.67
C LEU A 229 -19.47 11.70 -22.05
N ARG A 230 -18.84 11.56 -20.88
CA ARG A 230 -17.99 12.61 -20.32
C ARG A 230 -16.52 12.21 -20.40
N ALA A 231 -15.66 13.16 -20.76
CA ALA A 231 -14.23 12.94 -20.81
C ALA A 231 -13.45 14.23 -20.51
N ARG A 232 -12.15 14.09 -20.29
CA ARG A 232 -11.21 15.18 -20.04
C ARG A 232 -9.88 14.94 -20.75
N ALA A 233 -9.18 16.02 -21.09
CA ALA A 233 -7.91 15.97 -21.81
C ALA A 233 -6.72 15.44 -20.98
N SER A 234 -6.77 15.61 -19.66
CA SER A 234 -5.66 15.33 -18.74
C SER A 234 -6.15 14.74 -17.41
N GLY A 235 -5.31 13.93 -16.77
CA GLY A 235 -5.51 13.42 -15.42
C GLY A 235 -5.62 14.52 -14.35
N SER A 236 -5.09 15.71 -14.62
CA SER A 236 -5.00 16.85 -13.69
C SER A 236 -5.95 17.99 -14.00
N THR A 237 -6.49 18.06 -15.23
CA THR A 237 -7.55 19.04 -15.47
C THR A 237 -8.83 18.64 -14.74
N ARG A 238 -9.52 19.66 -14.24
CA ARG A 238 -10.88 19.57 -13.73
C ARG A 238 -11.93 19.85 -14.80
N ASP A 239 -11.52 20.28 -15.98
CA ASP A 239 -12.41 20.54 -17.11
C ASP A 239 -12.93 19.19 -17.64
N VAL A 240 -14.25 19.00 -17.61
CA VAL A 240 -14.90 17.75 -18.02
C VAL A 240 -15.95 18.11 -19.06
N HIS A 241 -15.68 17.78 -20.32
CA HIS A 241 -16.60 18.10 -21.42
C HIS A 241 -17.52 16.92 -21.71
N VAL A 242 -18.74 17.25 -22.16
CA VAL A 242 -19.68 16.26 -22.72
C VAL A 242 -19.37 16.09 -24.19
N PHE A 243 -19.14 14.84 -24.60
CA PHE A 243 -18.89 14.46 -25.99
C PHE A 243 -20.04 13.61 -26.54
N ARG A 244 -20.25 13.69 -27.85
CA ARG A 244 -21.12 12.84 -28.65
C ARG A 244 -20.24 11.87 -29.43
N LEU A 245 -20.40 10.58 -29.15
CA LEU A 245 -19.98 9.49 -30.01
C LEU A 245 -21.04 9.28 -31.10
N ASP A 246 -20.63 9.31 -32.37
CA ASP A 246 -21.42 8.77 -33.48
C ASP A 246 -21.20 7.25 -33.55
N ALA A 247 -22.27 6.46 -33.44
CA ALA A 247 -22.16 5.01 -33.28
C ALA A 247 -21.67 4.30 -34.55
N SER A 248 -22.01 4.84 -35.74
CA SER A 248 -21.67 4.25 -37.03
C SER A 248 -20.17 4.40 -37.34
N SER A 249 -19.68 5.63 -37.33
CA SER A 249 -18.27 5.95 -37.59
C SER A 249 -17.38 5.61 -36.39
N GLY A 250 -17.90 5.74 -35.16
CA GLY A 250 -17.09 5.76 -33.94
C GLY A 250 -16.42 7.11 -33.68
N LYS A 251 -16.77 8.17 -34.43
CA LYS A 251 -16.21 9.52 -34.23
C LYS A 251 -16.76 10.15 -32.95
N VAL A 252 -15.87 10.73 -32.15
CA VAL A 252 -16.21 11.49 -30.93
C VAL A 252 -16.04 12.99 -31.20
N SER A 253 -16.95 13.83 -30.69
CA SER A 253 -16.92 15.30 -30.84
C SER A 253 -17.58 16.01 -29.66
N SER A 254 -17.02 17.13 -29.19
CA SER A 254 -17.57 17.91 -28.05
C SER A 254 -18.95 18.51 -28.35
N VAL A 255 -19.82 18.58 -27.32
CA VAL A 255 -21.22 19.02 -27.43
C VAL A 255 -21.49 20.33 -26.70
N ALA A 256 -20.73 20.64 -25.64
CA ALA A 256 -20.82 21.89 -24.90
C ALA A 256 -19.48 22.19 -24.21
N PRO A 257 -18.67 23.16 -24.69
CA PRO A 257 -17.35 23.42 -24.12
C PRO A 257 -17.41 24.16 -22.77
N ASN A 258 -18.40 25.06 -22.57
CA ASN A 258 -18.36 26.10 -21.52
C ASN A 258 -19.33 25.87 -20.34
N PHE A 259 -19.74 24.63 -20.04
CA PHE A 259 -20.81 24.33 -19.08
C PHE A 259 -20.40 23.57 -17.81
N VAL A 260 -19.14 23.13 -17.69
CA VAL A 260 -18.63 22.39 -16.52
C VAL A 260 -17.20 22.85 -16.19
N ASP A 261 -17.05 23.57 -15.08
CA ASP A 261 -15.77 24.17 -14.64
C ASP A 261 -14.94 23.22 -13.75
N ARG A 262 -15.58 22.20 -13.14
CA ARG A 262 -14.93 21.37 -12.10
C ARG A 262 -15.36 19.90 -12.11
N ALA A 263 -14.38 19.01 -12.11
CA ALA A 263 -14.56 17.55 -12.07
C ALA A 263 -15.32 16.98 -10.85
N TRP A 264 -15.70 17.82 -9.88
CA TRP A 264 -16.58 17.43 -8.76
C TRP A 264 -18.07 17.82 -8.95
N ASP A 265 -18.41 18.68 -9.93
CA ASP A 265 -19.79 18.78 -10.45
C ASP A 265 -20.24 17.49 -11.17
N ALA A 266 -19.34 16.50 -11.26
CA ALA A 266 -19.51 15.21 -11.93
C ALA A 266 -19.44 13.98 -10.99
N GLY A 267 -19.33 14.19 -9.67
CA GLY A 267 -18.95 13.18 -8.67
C GLY A 267 -19.91 11.99 -8.43
N PRO A 268 -19.44 10.93 -7.73
CA PRO A 268 -19.89 9.55 -7.98
C PRO A 268 -21.06 9.03 -7.13
N VAL A 269 -21.93 9.89 -6.57
CA VAL A 269 -23.04 9.42 -5.70
C VAL A 269 -24.37 10.03 -6.12
N ASP A 270 -25.28 9.19 -6.63
CA ASP A 270 -26.66 9.49 -7.01
C ASP A 270 -26.83 10.47 -8.20
N HIS A 271 -26.19 10.19 -9.35
CA HIS A 271 -26.01 11.15 -10.47
C HIS A 271 -26.34 10.68 -11.92
N GLU A 272 -27.21 9.67 -12.12
CA GLU A 272 -27.71 9.25 -13.46
C GLU A 272 -28.53 10.32 -14.24
N LEU A 273 -28.57 11.55 -13.75
CA LEU A 273 -29.37 12.67 -14.24
C LEU A 273 -28.49 13.94 -14.42
N SER A 274 -27.18 13.75 -14.58
CA SER A 274 -26.22 14.84 -14.80
C SER A 274 -26.34 15.50 -16.17
N ALA A 275 -26.86 14.77 -17.16
CA ALA A 275 -27.24 15.23 -18.50
C ALA A 275 -28.18 14.17 -19.10
N ARG A 276 -29.46 14.51 -19.38
CA ARG A 276 -30.41 13.59 -20.06
C ARG A 276 -31.30 14.26 -21.09
N TRP A 277 -31.56 13.52 -22.18
CA TRP A 277 -32.53 13.93 -23.20
C TRP A 277 -33.95 13.87 -22.66
N LEU A 278 -34.59 15.03 -22.58
CA LEU A 278 -36.03 15.16 -22.40
C LEU A 278 -36.76 14.85 -23.72
N LYS A 279 -38.06 14.53 -23.65
CA LYS A 279 -38.88 14.09 -24.81
C LYS A 279 -39.06 15.15 -25.92
N ASN A 280 -38.51 16.33 -25.73
CA ASN A 280 -38.47 17.49 -26.64
C ASN A 280 -37.03 17.90 -27.01
N SER A 281 -36.05 17.00 -26.84
CA SER A 281 -34.62 17.23 -27.06
C SER A 281 -33.96 18.33 -26.20
N SER A 282 -34.60 18.73 -25.09
CA SER A 282 -33.97 19.58 -24.06
C SER A 282 -33.11 18.73 -23.09
N LEU A 283 -32.18 19.36 -22.36
CA LEU A 283 -31.12 18.67 -21.62
C LEU A 283 -31.09 19.05 -20.12
N LEU A 284 -31.53 18.15 -19.25
CA LEU A 284 -31.53 18.32 -17.77
C LEU A 284 -30.11 18.15 -17.22
N ILE A 285 -29.50 19.16 -16.54
CA ILE A 285 -28.07 19.16 -16.15
C ILE A 285 -27.83 19.65 -14.71
N ARG A 286 -27.28 18.80 -13.84
CA ARG A 286 -26.86 19.10 -12.44
C ARG A 286 -25.38 19.48 -12.34
N GLY A 287 -25.06 20.66 -11.76
CA GLY A 287 -23.69 21.18 -11.54
C GLY A 287 -23.68 22.43 -10.63
N ARG A 288 -22.74 23.37 -10.80
CA ARG A 288 -22.69 24.68 -10.10
C ARG A 288 -22.51 25.86 -11.08
N GLN A 289 -22.73 27.10 -10.60
CA GLN A 289 -22.50 28.32 -11.39
C GLN A 289 -21.10 28.91 -11.09
N ILE A 290 -20.33 29.16 -12.13
CA ILE A 290 -18.89 29.51 -12.10
C ILE A 290 -18.58 30.82 -11.32
N SER A 291 -19.54 31.74 -11.22
CA SER A 291 -19.32 33.14 -10.80
C SER A 291 -19.46 33.42 -9.28
N ALA A 292 -19.40 32.42 -8.40
CA ALA A 292 -19.48 32.61 -6.94
C ALA A 292 -18.63 31.60 -6.17
N SER A 293 -17.88 32.07 -5.16
CA SER A 293 -16.96 31.24 -4.36
C SER A 293 -17.65 30.31 -3.36
N GLU A 294 -18.86 30.66 -2.89
CA GLU A 294 -19.57 29.94 -1.82
C GLU A 294 -21.03 29.68 -2.21
N GLY A 295 -21.29 28.54 -2.84
CA GLY A 295 -22.62 28.15 -3.32
C GLY A 295 -23.02 26.72 -2.93
N THR A 296 -24.23 26.56 -2.39
CA THR A 296 -24.83 25.25 -2.09
C THR A 296 -25.12 24.46 -3.35
N GLU A 297 -24.66 23.21 -3.39
CA GLU A 297 -24.90 22.29 -4.49
C GLU A 297 -26.38 21.93 -4.60
N THR A 298 -26.89 21.71 -5.83
CA THR A 298 -28.28 22.02 -6.19
C THR A 298 -28.75 21.21 -7.43
N TRP A 299 -30.05 20.85 -7.55
CA TRP A 299 -30.60 19.90 -8.55
C TRP A 299 -30.93 20.50 -9.95
N TRP A 300 -29.93 21.04 -10.63
CA TRP A 300 -29.90 21.56 -12.03
C TRP A 300 -31.04 21.18 -13.01
N TYR A 301 -32.17 21.89 -13.00
CA TYR A 301 -33.17 21.83 -14.07
C TYR A 301 -32.78 22.80 -15.19
N LEU A 302 -32.41 22.27 -16.36
CA LEU A 302 -32.08 23.06 -17.54
C LEU A 302 -33.06 22.76 -18.68
N SER A 303 -33.96 23.70 -18.91
CA SER A 303 -34.50 23.98 -20.24
C SER A 303 -33.50 24.87 -21.00
N ALA A 304 -33.90 25.44 -22.14
CA ALA A 304 -33.25 26.65 -22.63
C ALA A 304 -33.48 27.82 -21.62
N GLY A 305 -32.67 27.87 -20.55
CA GLY A 305 -32.50 28.98 -19.58
C GLY A 305 -33.22 28.93 -18.21
N SER A 306 -32.95 27.99 -17.26
CA SER A 306 -33.64 27.90 -15.91
C SER A 306 -32.88 27.16 -14.73
N LYS A 307 -33.43 27.06 -13.46
CA LYS A 307 -32.73 26.76 -12.11
C LYS A 307 -33.58 26.12 -10.87
N PRO A 308 -33.02 25.46 -9.77
CA PRO A 308 -33.67 24.51 -8.72
C PRO A 308 -33.04 24.34 -7.22
N ARG A 309 -33.22 23.21 -6.41
CA ARG A 309 -32.59 22.79 -5.03
C ARG A 309 -32.65 21.25 -4.52
N PRO A 310 -31.88 20.71 -3.48
CA PRO A 310 -31.75 19.24 -3.02
C PRO A 310 -31.66 18.83 -1.45
N ALA A 311 -31.47 17.52 -1.03
CA ALA A 311 -31.19 16.98 0.38
C ALA A 311 -30.75 15.44 0.59
N SER A 312 -30.32 14.92 1.81
CA SER A 312 -29.86 13.48 2.16
C SER A 312 -29.81 12.98 3.69
N PRO A 313 -29.57 11.65 4.08
CA PRO A 313 -29.81 11.02 5.44
C PRO A 313 -28.70 9.97 6.07
N PRO A 314 -28.88 8.91 6.98
CA PRO A 314 -27.95 8.51 8.14
C PRO A 314 -27.57 6.97 8.48
N THR A 315 -26.78 6.62 9.57
CA THR A 315 -26.42 5.23 10.17
C THR A 315 -25.93 5.27 11.69
N LYS A 316 -25.42 4.29 12.55
CA LYS A 316 -25.08 2.80 12.70
C LYS A 316 -24.75 2.32 14.20
N SER A 317 -24.36 1.04 14.56
CA SER A 317 -23.89 0.54 15.93
C SER A 317 -22.72 -0.55 16.01
N LYS A 318 -22.36 -1.21 17.16
CA LYS A 318 -20.94 -1.60 17.61
C LYS A 318 -20.53 -3.07 18.06
N ARG A 319 -19.33 -3.27 18.73
CA ARG A 319 -18.39 -4.47 18.90
C ARG A 319 -17.77 -4.64 20.33
N LEU A 320 -17.11 -5.77 20.72
CA LEU A 320 -16.07 -5.88 21.82
C LEU A 320 -15.16 -7.19 21.84
N GLU A 321 -14.20 -7.31 22.80
CA GLU A 321 -12.91 -8.11 22.79
C GLU A 321 -12.38 -8.64 24.17
N LEU A 322 -11.17 -9.29 24.26
CA LEU A 322 -10.42 -9.69 25.49
C LEU A 322 -8.85 -9.66 25.38
N PRO A 323 -8.06 -9.63 26.51
CA PRO A 323 -6.59 -9.36 26.58
C PRO A 323 -5.73 -10.45 27.32
N SER A 324 -4.39 -10.37 27.56
CA SER A 324 -3.25 -9.78 26.79
C SER A 324 -1.84 -10.21 27.30
N SER A 325 -1.62 -10.62 28.57
CA SER A 325 -0.30 -10.49 29.24
C SER A 325 0.44 -11.77 29.72
N ALA A 326 0.09 -12.97 29.24
CA ALA A 326 0.85 -14.19 29.54
C ALA A 326 0.90 -15.14 28.33
N GLN A 327 2.02 -15.85 28.13
CA GLN A 327 2.08 -17.01 27.23
C GLN A 327 2.33 -18.30 28.01
N LEU A 328 1.27 -18.78 28.65
CA LEU A 328 1.13 -20.15 29.10
C LEU A 328 1.29 -21.07 27.88
N LEU A 329 2.28 -21.97 27.88
CA LEU A 329 2.46 -22.95 26.79
C LEU A 329 1.50 -24.12 26.97
N ALA A 330 1.50 -24.71 28.17
CA ALA A 330 0.49 -25.66 28.64
C ALA A 330 0.48 -25.71 30.17
N GLN A 331 -0.70 -25.95 30.74
CA GLN A 331 -0.89 -26.34 32.13
C GLN A 331 -2.10 -27.27 32.23
N ASP A 332 -1.97 -28.31 33.04
CA ASP A 332 -3.05 -29.24 33.33
C ASP A 332 -2.97 -29.74 34.79
N ARG A 333 -3.70 -30.82 35.09
CA ARG A 333 -3.72 -31.48 36.40
C ARG A 333 -2.43 -32.21 36.79
N TYR A 334 -1.43 -32.29 35.90
CA TYR A 334 -0.16 -32.99 36.11
C TYR A 334 1.04 -32.04 36.18
N GLY A 335 0.91 -30.78 35.75
CA GLY A 335 1.91 -29.74 36.00
C GLY A 335 1.76 -28.50 35.14
N SER A 336 2.80 -27.66 35.18
CA SER A 336 2.96 -26.50 34.29
C SER A 336 4.28 -26.60 33.53
N ILE A 337 4.28 -26.15 32.27
CA ILE A 337 5.47 -26.03 31.43
C ILE A 337 5.60 -24.58 30.96
N TRP A 338 6.79 -24.01 31.16
CA TRP A 338 7.12 -22.65 30.74
C TRP A 338 8.54 -22.58 30.18
N ARG A 339 8.85 -21.50 29.46
CA ARG A 339 10.14 -21.28 28.79
C ARG A 339 10.97 -20.22 29.52
N GLU A 340 12.26 -20.49 29.67
CA GLU A 340 13.26 -19.59 30.26
C GLU A 340 14.53 -19.55 29.38
N LEU A 341 15.36 -18.53 29.55
CA LEU A 341 16.59 -18.31 28.77
C LEU A 341 17.82 -18.37 29.69
N THR A 342 18.90 -19.05 29.28
CA THR A 342 20.12 -19.19 30.09
C THR A 342 21.41 -18.97 29.27
N ASP A 343 22.54 -18.90 29.97
CA ASP A 343 23.91 -18.79 29.44
C ASP A 343 24.31 -19.90 28.45
N ARG A 344 23.56 -21.00 28.43
CA ARG A 344 23.77 -22.17 27.56
C ARG A 344 22.60 -22.42 26.60
N GLY A 345 21.85 -21.36 26.28
CA GLY A 345 20.71 -21.37 25.36
C GLY A 345 19.34 -21.30 26.04
N MET A 346 18.26 -21.35 25.26
CA MET A 346 16.90 -21.48 25.79
C MET A 346 16.72 -22.85 26.46
N VAL A 347 16.12 -22.87 27.65
CA VAL A 347 15.87 -24.08 28.43
C VAL A 347 14.36 -24.21 28.71
N LEU A 348 13.81 -25.38 28.39
CA LEU A 348 12.43 -25.71 28.74
C LEU A 348 12.40 -26.31 30.15
N GLN A 349 11.68 -25.64 31.06
CA GLN A 349 11.54 -26.06 32.45
C GLN A 349 10.17 -26.71 32.67
N GLY A 350 10.16 -27.86 33.33
CA GLY A 350 8.93 -28.54 33.74
C GLY A 350 8.87 -28.75 35.25
N ARG A 351 7.70 -28.55 35.86
CA ARG A 351 7.45 -28.85 37.28
C ARG A 351 6.21 -29.73 37.44
N PRO A 352 6.38 -31.05 37.65
CA PRO A 352 5.26 -31.96 37.89
C PRO A 352 4.54 -31.66 39.20
N ALA A 353 3.21 -31.75 39.19
CA ALA A 353 2.35 -31.51 40.35
C ALA A 353 2.74 -32.38 41.55
N GLY A 354 2.69 -31.80 42.76
CA GLY A 354 3.03 -32.49 44.02
C GLY A 354 4.52 -32.75 44.26
N THR A 355 5.40 -32.71 43.25
CA THR A 355 6.82 -33.09 43.39
C THR A 355 7.72 -32.00 43.96
N GLY A 356 7.30 -30.73 43.90
CA GLY A 356 8.08 -29.57 44.32
C GLY A 356 9.27 -29.21 43.42
N ARG A 357 9.87 -30.16 42.70
CA ARG A 357 11.13 -30.03 41.95
C ARG A 357 10.93 -29.63 40.48
N THR A 358 11.73 -28.68 40.00
CA THR A 358 11.84 -28.32 38.57
C THR A 358 12.85 -29.24 37.86
N LEU A 359 12.63 -29.52 36.58
CA LEU A 359 13.50 -30.34 35.73
C LEU A 359 13.90 -29.56 34.46
N GLU A 360 15.20 -29.52 34.15
CA GLU A 360 15.68 -29.20 32.79
C GLU A 360 15.26 -30.35 31.87
N LEU A 361 14.42 -30.07 30.87
CA LEU A 361 13.87 -31.09 29.98
C LEU A 361 14.64 -31.22 28.66
N PHE A 362 15.28 -30.15 28.18
CA PHE A 362 15.89 -30.12 26.85
C PHE A 362 16.93 -28.99 26.70
N ARG A 363 17.87 -29.16 25.76
CA ARG A 363 18.95 -28.21 25.41
C ARG A 363 19.11 -28.16 23.89
N VAL A 364 19.33 -26.97 23.33
CA VAL A 364 19.40 -26.70 21.88
C VAL A 364 20.76 -26.17 21.44
N ASN A 365 20.96 -26.08 20.11
CA ASN A 365 22.05 -25.36 19.43
C ASN A 365 23.47 -25.96 19.47
N HIS A 366 23.62 -27.29 19.63
CA HIS A 366 24.91 -27.99 19.53
C HIS A 366 25.72 -27.70 18.25
N HIS A 367 25.07 -27.35 17.12
CA HIS A 367 25.72 -27.06 15.84
C HIS A 367 26.61 -25.80 15.87
N LEU A 368 26.43 -24.89 16.83
CA LEU A 368 27.23 -23.66 16.92
C LEU A 368 28.70 -23.93 17.31
N ALA A 369 28.99 -25.13 17.81
CA ALA A 369 30.36 -25.59 18.11
C ALA A 369 31.20 -25.89 16.86
N SER A 370 30.59 -26.03 15.68
CA SER A 370 31.28 -26.25 14.39
C SER A 370 31.21 -25.04 13.45
N VAL A 371 30.82 -23.88 13.94
CA VAL A 371 30.85 -22.61 13.18
C VAL A 371 32.24 -22.00 13.33
N ASP A 372 32.90 -21.68 12.20
CA ASP A 372 34.04 -20.78 12.21
C ASP A 372 33.52 -19.33 12.28
N TRP A 373 34.06 -18.56 13.22
CA TRP A 373 33.48 -17.27 13.61
C TRP A 373 34.40 -16.11 13.22
N GLY A 374 33.79 -14.99 12.84
CA GLY A 374 34.50 -13.74 12.62
C GLY A 374 35.29 -13.28 13.85
N THR A 375 36.49 -12.79 13.59
CA THR A 375 37.43 -12.36 14.63
C THR A 375 37.04 -10.99 15.15
N ILE A 376 36.80 -10.91 16.46
CA ILE A 376 36.41 -9.67 17.13
C ILE A 376 37.66 -8.93 17.62
N SER A 377 37.78 -7.65 17.26
CA SER A 377 38.81 -6.73 17.70
C SER A 377 38.21 -5.35 18.04
N THR A 378 39.04 -4.41 18.46
CA THR A 378 38.62 -3.03 18.75
C THR A 378 39.69 -2.05 18.28
N ILE A 379 39.27 -0.93 17.68
CA ILE A 379 40.16 0.18 17.32
C ILE A 379 39.92 1.39 18.23
N ASP A 380 40.98 2.13 18.52
CA ASP A 380 40.94 3.41 19.22
C ASP A 380 40.94 4.57 18.22
N TYR A 381 40.06 5.55 18.45
CA TYR A 381 39.91 6.74 17.61
C TYR A 381 39.49 7.96 18.46
N VAL A 382 39.34 9.11 17.81
CA VAL A 382 38.91 10.36 18.44
C VAL A 382 37.67 10.87 17.69
N SER A 383 36.62 11.30 18.41
CA SER A 383 35.41 11.88 17.80
C SER A 383 35.69 13.23 17.14
N GLU A 384 34.76 13.71 16.31
CA GLU A 384 34.82 15.09 15.77
C GLU A 384 34.91 16.14 16.90
N GLY A 385 34.32 15.85 18.07
CA GLY A 385 34.38 16.67 19.28
C GLY A 385 35.64 16.46 20.15
N GLY A 386 36.65 15.73 19.68
CA GLY A 386 37.92 15.53 20.39
C GLY A 386 37.91 14.49 21.52
N ALA A 387 36.81 13.74 21.69
CA ALA A 387 36.72 12.73 22.75
C ALA A 387 37.36 11.40 22.33
N PRO A 388 38.17 10.74 23.18
CA PRO A 388 38.71 9.42 22.88
C PRO A 388 37.60 8.36 22.93
N LEU A 389 37.49 7.56 21.87
CA LEU A 389 36.45 6.54 21.68
C LEU A 389 37.05 5.22 21.18
N LYS A 390 36.30 4.13 21.37
CA LYS A 390 36.60 2.83 20.76
C LYS A 390 35.49 2.41 19.81
N ALA A 391 35.84 1.66 18.76
CA ALA A 391 34.89 0.96 17.91
C ALA A 391 35.16 -0.54 17.97
N LEU A 392 34.10 -1.35 17.88
CA LEU A 392 34.20 -2.80 17.69
C LEU A 392 34.43 -3.08 16.21
N VAL A 393 35.28 -4.07 15.91
CA VAL A 393 35.50 -4.54 14.53
C VAL A 393 35.34 -6.05 14.50
N ILE A 394 34.54 -6.56 13.58
CA ILE A 394 34.34 -8.00 13.33
C ILE A 394 34.83 -8.32 11.92
N HIS A 395 35.98 -8.97 11.82
CA HIS A 395 36.55 -9.44 10.55
C HIS A 395 35.92 -10.75 10.11
N PRO A 396 35.86 -11.04 8.80
CA PRO A 396 35.42 -12.34 8.28
C PRO A 396 36.19 -13.54 8.87
N PRO A 397 35.56 -14.73 8.92
CA PRO A 397 36.27 -15.97 9.23
C PRO A 397 37.49 -16.16 8.30
N GLY A 398 38.63 -16.56 8.87
CA GLY A 398 39.88 -16.75 8.12
C GLY A 398 40.60 -15.49 7.61
N HIS A 399 40.13 -14.27 7.94
CA HIS A 399 40.75 -13.00 7.56
C HIS A 399 42.25 -12.91 7.92
N ARG A 400 43.03 -12.25 7.06
CA ARG A 400 44.47 -12.00 7.24
C ARG A 400 44.79 -10.52 7.00
N HIS A 401 45.70 -9.99 7.82
CA HIS A 401 46.21 -8.62 7.71
C HIS A 401 46.63 -8.27 6.27
N GLY A 402 46.12 -7.16 5.73
CA GLY A 402 46.34 -6.72 4.35
C GLY A 402 45.31 -7.25 3.34
N GLN A 403 44.31 -8.04 3.76
CA GLN A 403 43.14 -8.34 2.94
C GLN A 403 42.11 -7.22 3.06
N SER A 404 41.89 -6.46 1.98
CA SER A 404 40.89 -5.39 1.92
C SER A 404 39.49 -5.97 1.69
N HIS A 405 38.59 -5.78 2.65
CA HIS A 405 37.18 -6.21 2.59
C HIS A 405 36.26 -4.99 2.43
N PRO A 406 35.06 -5.16 1.81
CA PRO A 406 34.02 -4.16 1.94
C PRO A 406 33.60 -4.02 3.42
N VAL A 407 33.26 -2.81 3.83
CA VAL A 407 32.94 -2.47 5.23
C VAL A 407 31.44 -2.25 5.39
N LEU A 408 30.84 -2.80 6.44
CA LEU A 408 29.48 -2.45 6.88
C LEU A 408 29.51 -1.82 8.26
N VAL A 409 28.95 -0.63 8.38
CA VAL A 409 28.93 0.15 9.62
C VAL A 409 27.56 0.00 10.28
N TRP A 410 27.51 -0.73 11.40
CA TRP A 410 26.30 -0.86 12.20
C TRP A 410 26.21 0.31 13.18
N VAL A 411 25.22 1.19 13.02
CA VAL A 411 25.02 2.37 13.87
C VAL A 411 23.85 2.19 14.83
N TYR A 412 24.06 2.56 16.10
CA TYR A 412 22.99 2.65 17.10
C TYR A 412 23.34 3.70 18.18
N PRO A 413 22.63 4.84 18.28
CA PRO A 413 23.03 5.94 19.16
C PRO A 413 22.91 5.62 20.65
N GLY A 414 23.97 5.97 21.39
CA GLY A 414 24.20 5.57 22.77
C GLY A 414 25.02 4.28 22.94
N THR A 415 25.41 3.62 21.85
CA THR A 415 26.45 2.58 21.90
C THR A 415 27.76 3.19 22.37
N MET A 416 28.43 2.55 23.34
CA MET A 416 29.69 3.02 23.93
C MET A 416 30.61 1.82 24.16
N ILE A 417 31.33 1.45 23.11
CA ILE A 417 32.27 0.31 23.13
C ILE A 417 33.36 0.59 24.15
N ARG A 418 33.58 -0.34 25.09
CA ARG A 418 34.65 -0.23 26.11
C ARG A 418 35.79 -1.23 25.91
N GLY A 419 35.55 -2.27 25.12
CA GLY A 419 36.47 -3.38 24.87
C GLY A 419 35.76 -4.48 24.08
N LYS A 420 36.23 -5.72 24.23
CA LYS A 420 35.50 -6.93 23.81
C LYS A 420 34.53 -7.35 24.92
N GLN A 421 33.58 -8.24 24.62
CA GLN A 421 32.40 -8.53 25.44
C GLN A 421 31.45 -7.31 25.53
N ASP A 422 31.27 -6.62 24.40
CA ASP A 422 30.22 -5.62 24.20
C ASP A 422 28.92 -6.29 23.75
N TYR A 423 27.76 -5.64 23.91
CA TYR A 423 26.47 -6.17 23.44
C TYR A 423 26.53 -6.56 21.96
N TRP A 424 27.20 -5.76 21.13
CA TRP A 424 27.29 -6.00 19.69
C TRP A 424 28.30 -7.09 19.26
N ASP A 425 29.00 -7.74 20.22
CA ASP A 425 29.89 -8.88 19.94
C ASP A 425 29.30 -10.26 20.31
N ASP A 426 28.09 -10.28 20.90
CA ASP A 426 27.33 -11.50 21.19
C ASP A 426 26.90 -12.22 19.89
N ARG A 427 27.42 -13.44 19.76
CA ARG A 427 27.24 -14.36 18.64
C ARG A 427 25.87 -15.03 18.61
N LEU A 428 25.07 -14.87 19.67
CA LEU A 428 23.76 -15.50 19.86
C LEU A 428 22.60 -14.52 19.69
N LEU A 429 22.85 -13.25 19.35
CA LEU A 429 21.81 -12.27 19.11
C LEU A 429 20.81 -12.76 18.03
N PRO A 430 19.49 -12.56 18.25
CA PRO A 430 18.46 -13.02 17.32
C PRO A 430 18.23 -12.02 16.18
N GLY A 431 17.70 -12.49 15.05
CA GLY A 431 17.39 -11.63 13.93
C GLY A 431 18.62 -10.88 13.38
N ILE A 432 18.37 -9.73 12.75
CA ILE A 432 19.39 -8.86 12.11
C ILE A 432 20.55 -8.42 13.01
N TYR A 433 20.40 -8.52 14.33
CA TYR A 433 21.40 -8.05 15.30
C TYR A 433 22.64 -8.97 15.37
N ASN A 434 22.60 -10.16 14.75
CA ASN A 434 23.75 -11.06 14.69
C ASN A 434 24.79 -10.57 13.68
N LEU A 435 25.70 -9.68 14.13
CA LEU A 435 26.66 -9.02 13.25
C LEU A 435 27.68 -9.99 12.62
N GLN A 436 27.89 -11.16 13.23
CA GLN A 436 28.71 -12.25 12.68
C GLN A 436 28.20 -12.79 11.33
N LEU A 437 26.89 -12.72 11.07
CA LEU A 437 26.31 -13.21 9.81
C LEU A 437 26.69 -12.35 8.61
N TYR A 438 26.91 -11.04 8.79
CA TYR A 438 27.45 -10.17 7.74
C TYR A 438 28.97 -10.41 7.56
N ALA A 439 29.70 -10.64 8.66
CA ALA A 439 31.12 -11.01 8.60
C ALA A 439 31.35 -12.34 7.84
N ALA A 440 30.49 -13.33 8.06
CA ALA A 440 30.47 -14.60 7.33
C ALA A 440 30.15 -14.45 5.82
N LYS A 441 29.59 -13.32 5.39
CA LYS A 441 29.38 -12.94 3.98
C LYS A 441 30.54 -12.10 3.40
N GLY A 442 31.68 -12.03 4.10
CA GLY A 442 32.94 -11.45 3.62
C GLY A 442 33.12 -9.96 3.86
N TYR A 443 32.32 -9.35 4.75
CA TYR A 443 32.40 -7.95 5.17
C TYR A 443 33.22 -7.77 6.44
N THR A 444 34.00 -6.69 6.55
CA THR A 444 34.43 -6.20 7.88
C THR A 444 33.28 -5.39 8.48
N VAL A 445 32.78 -5.79 9.65
CA VAL A 445 31.69 -5.07 10.33
C VAL A 445 32.27 -4.13 11.39
N LEU A 446 31.93 -2.85 11.32
CA LEU A 446 32.36 -1.80 12.23
C LEU A 446 31.17 -1.35 13.11
N VAL A 447 31.37 -1.28 14.42
CA VAL A 447 30.41 -0.68 15.36
C VAL A 447 31.07 0.50 16.09
N PRO A 448 30.81 1.76 15.66
CA PRO A 448 31.36 2.94 16.32
C PRO A 448 30.73 3.17 17.70
N SER A 449 31.49 3.79 18.60
CA SER A 449 30.87 4.45 19.76
C SER A 449 30.12 5.69 19.28
N MET A 450 28.87 5.80 19.68
CA MET A 450 27.98 6.92 19.39
C MET A 450 27.52 7.52 20.73
N PRO A 451 28.36 8.28 21.44
CA PRO A 451 27.97 8.91 22.70
C PRO A 451 26.72 9.75 22.51
N ARG A 452 25.72 9.59 23.38
CA ARG A 452 24.63 10.57 23.48
C ARG A 452 25.24 11.83 24.09
N ALA A 453 25.45 12.88 23.30
CA ALA A 453 26.12 14.09 23.79
C ALA A 453 25.41 14.62 25.05
N GLN A 454 26.21 15.08 26.02
CA GLN A 454 25.70 15.37 27.37
C GLN A 454 24.73 16.56 27.34
N GLU A 455 25.02 17.56 26.50
CA GLU A 455 24.14 18.68 26.14
C GLU A 455 24.00 18.72 24.61
N LEU A 456 22.80 18.45 24.09
CA LEU A 456 22.49 18.47 22.65
C LEU A 456 21.88 19.82 22.27
N SER A 457 22.72 20.84 22.09
CA SER A 457 22.28 22.17 21.62
C SER A 457 21.82 22.10 20.17
N GLY A 458 20.53 21.80 19.96
CA GLY A 458 19.95 21.55 18.65
C GLY A 458 19.24 20.21 18.50
N GLY A 459 19.36 19.29 19.46
CA GLY A 459 18.83 17.93 19.38
C GLY A 459 19.79 16.91 18.71
N PRO A 460 19.41 15.62 18.65
CA PRO A 460 20.30 14.51 18.26
C PRO A 460 20.85 14.53 16.82
N TYR A 461 20.15 15.13 15.85
CA TYR A 461 20.41 14.96 14.41
C TYR A 461 21.84 15.32 13.98
N LEU A 462 22.32 16.51 14.36
CA LEU A 462 23.63 17.03 13.94
C LEU A 462 24.82 16.23 14.49
N HIS A 463 24.60 15.49 15.57
CA HIS A 463 25.65 14.79 16.32
C HIS A 463 25.82 13.32 15.85
N MET A 464 24.94 12.81 14.98
CA MET A 464 24.98 11.42 14.51
C MET A 464 26.28 11.03 13.80
N LYS A 465 27.00 12.00 13.22
CA LYS A 465 28.28 11.81 12.54
C LYS A 465 29.51 11.79 13.47
N GLU A 466 29.44 12.42 14.65
CA GLU A 466 30.62 12.74 15.49
C GLU A 466 31.46 11.52 15.87
N GLY A 467 30.79 10.41 16.19
CA GLY A 467 31.41 9.15 16.55
C GLY A 467 31.56 8.17 15.38
N VAL A 468 30.90 8.42 14.24
CA VAL A 468 30.78 7.45 13.14
C VAL A 468 31.84 7.68 12.07
N LEU A 469 31.95 8.90 11.54
CA LEU A 469 32.88 9.17 10.43
C LEU A 469 34.35 9.00 10.85
N PRO A 470 34.80 9.48 12.04
CA PRO A 470 36.17 9.25 12.48
C PRO A 470 36.50 7.77 12.75
N ALA A 471 35.51 6.93 13.10
CA ALA A 471 35.72 5.49 13.24
C ALA A 471 35.91 4.81 11.87
N VAL A 472 35.14 5.23 10.87
CA VAL A 472 35.26 4.75 9.48
C VAL A 472 36.62 5.16 8.89
N ASP A 473 37.00 6.43 9.03
CA ASP A 473 38.31 6.92 8.59
C ASP A 473 39.45 6.19 9.30
N LYS A 474 39.34 5.92 10.61
CA LYS A 474 40.38 5.19 11.34
C LYS A 474 40.48 3.72 10.95
N LEU A 475 39.37 3.05 10.61
CA LEU A 475 39.39 1.69 10.07
C LEU A 475 40.10 1.65 8.71
N ILE A 476 39.78 2.61 7.83
CA ILE A 476 40.39 2.75 6.50
C ILE A 476 41.91 2.99 6.62
N GLU A 477 42.33 3.89 7.52
CA GLU A 477 43.73 4.19 7.82
C GLU A 477 44.51 2.95 8.29
N LEU A 478 43.92 2.14 9.17
CA LEU A 478 44.58 0.99 9.78
C LEU A 478 44.60 -0.27 8.89
N GLU A 479 43.57 -0.49 8.07
CA GLU A 479 43.40 -1.76 7.34
C GLU A 479 43.61 -1.67 5.82
N GLY A 480 43.64 -0.47 5.25
CA GLY A 480 43.69 -0.29 3.78
C GLY A 480 42.37 -0.69 3.09
N SER A 481 41.25 -0.54 3.81
CA SER A 481 39.89 -0.75 3.28
C SER A 481 39.56 0.30 2.21
N ASP A 482 38.97 -0.11 1.08
CA ASP A 482 38.60 0.83 0.02
C ASP A 482 37.52 1.82 0.52
N PRO A 483 37.80 3.14 0.56
CA PRO A 483 36.86 4.14 1.09
C PRO A 483 35.55 4.22 0.31
N ARG A 484 35.48 3.66 -0.91
CA ARG A 484 34.29 3.60 -1.75
C ARG A 484 33.44 2.35 -1.52
N ARG A 485 33.87 1.44 -0.65
CA ARG A 485 33.20 0.14 -0.38
C ARG A 485 32.67 0.06 1.04
N VAL A 486 32.20 1.19 1.58
CA VAL A 486 31.63 1.33 2.91
C VAL A 486 30.11 1.49 2.81
N GLY A 487 29.36 0.66 3.53
CA GLY A 487 27.90 0.73 3.64
C GLY A 487 27.46 0.99 5.07
N LEU A 488 26.26 1.55 5.23
CA LEU A 488 25.71 1.98 6.51
C LEU A 488 24.39 1.28 6.83
N PHE A 489 24.21 0.78 8.04
CA PHE A 489 22.92 0.23 8.45
C PHE A 489 22.67 0.31 9.95
N GLY A 490 21.39 0.28 10.33
CA GLY A 490 20.97 0.32 11.72
C GLY A 490 19.46 0.13 11.86
N GLN A 491 19.04 -0.35 13.02
CA GLN A 491 17.63 -0.55 13.37
C GLN A 491 17.13 0.47 14.40
N SER A 492 15.84 0.83 14.40
CA SER A 492 15.21 1.75 15.37
C SER A 492 15.88 3.13 15.39
N PHE A 493 16.47 3.54 16.52
CA PHE A 493 17.26 4.77 16.63
C PHE A 493 18.58 4.68 15.81
N GLY A 494 19.05 3.48 15.50
CA GLY A 494 20.05 3.21 14.45
C GLY A 494 19.53 3.39 13.03
N GLY A 495 18.24 3.12 12.78
CA GLY A 495 17.57 3.44 11.52
C GLY A 495 17.43 4.96 11.33
N TYR A 496 17.04 5.66 12.40
CA TYR A 496 17.09 7.13 12.48
C TYR A 496 18.50 7.67 12.23
N ALA A 497 19.53 7.08 12.85
CA ALA A 497 20.92 7.47 12.62
C ALA A 497 21.34 7.23 11.17
N THR A 498 20.92 6.11 10.57
CA THR A 498 21.17 5.79 9.16
C THR A 498 20.57 6.86 8.25
N TYR A 499 19.29 7.21 8.41
CA TYR A 499 18.68 8.33 7.68
C TYR A 499 19.41 9.65 7.92
N SER A 500 19.74 9.97 9.19
CA SER A 500 20.40 11.22 9.58
C SER A 500 21.81 11.36 9.01
N LEU A 501 22.51 10.25 8.78
CA LEU A 501 23.85 10.23 8.22
C LEU A 501 23.82 10.42 6.70
N VAL A 502 22.93 9.73 5.98
CA VAL A 502 22.84 9.88 4.51
C VAL A 502 22.25 11.23 4.06
N THR A 503 21.62 12.00 4.96
CA THR A 503 21.26 13.41 4.71
C THR A 503 22.40 14.39 4.99
N GLN A 504 23.49 13.95 5.64
CA GLN A 504 24.63 14.77 6.08
C GLN A 504 25.96 14.42 5.38
N THR A 505 26.09 13.26 4.73
CA THR A 505 27.31 12.88 4.01
C THR A 505 27.08 11.82 2.93
N ASP A 506 27.84 11.93 1.84
CA ASP A 506 27.94 10.95 0.75
C ASP A 506 29.05 9.90 0.96
N ARG A 507 29.47 9.69 2.22
CA ARG A 507 30.55 8.74 2.58
C ARG A 507 30.22 7.28 2.26
N PHE A 508 28.94 6.93 2.13
CA PHE A 508 28.48 5.55 2.06
C PHE A 508 28.01 5.20 0.64
N ALA A 509 28.46 4.05 0.12
CA ALA A 509 28.09 3.58 -1.21
C ALA A 509 26.66 3.03 -1.29
N ALA A 510 26.12 2.58 -0.15
CA ALA A 510 24.72 2.25 0.05
C ALA A 510 24.37 2.28 1.54
N ALA A 511 23.08 2.41 1.85
CA ALA A 511 22.56 2.37 3.21
C ALA A 511 21.32 1.49 3.35
N ALA A 512 21.03 1.04 4.56
CA ALA A 512 19.82 0.31 4.92
C ALA A 512 19.29 0.71 6.31
N ALA A 513 18.12 1.34 6.35
CA ALA A 513 17.43 1.72 7.59
C ALA A 513 16.32 0.70 7.93
N ILE A 514 16.31 0.19 9.16
CA ILE A 514 15.40 -0.88 9.59
C ILE A 514 14.52 -0.39 10.75
N ASP A 515 13.20 -0.53 10.65
CA ASP A 515 12.20 -0.05 11.62
C ASP A 515 12.49 1.40 12.11
N GLY A 516 12.96 2.24 11.18
CA GLY A 516 13.60 3.53 11.47
C GLY A 516 12.64 4.71 11.51
N ILE A 517 12.94 5.69 12.37
CA ILE A 517 12.18 6.94 12.52
C ILE A 517 12.68 7.97 11.50
N ALA A 518 11.76 8.51 10.69
CA ALA A 518 12.04 9.54 9.69
C ALA A 518 11.54 10.93 10.14
N ASP A 519 10.47 10.98 10.93
CA ASP A 519 9.92 12.17 11.58
C ASP A 519 9.81 12.00 13.10
N MET A 520 10.59 12.80 13.82
CA MET A 520 10.51 12.92 15.29
C MET A 520 9.17 13.48 15.75
N HIS A 521 8.49 14.33 14.97
CA HIS A 521 7.22 14.93 15.36
C HIS A 521 6.07 13.91 15.32
N THR A 522 5.94 13.18 14.22
CA THR A 522 5.00 12.06 14.08
C THR A 522 5.29 10.97 15.10
N THR A 523 6.57 10.60 15.30
CA THR A 523 6.95 9.62 16.33
C THR A 523 6.55 10.06 17.74
N TYR A 524 6.80 11.31 18.14
CA TYR A 524 6.36 11.85 19.43
C TYR A 524 4.82 11.77 19.60
N GLY A 525 4.07 12.09 18.54
CA GLY A 525 2.60 12.10 18.55
C GLY A 525 1.93 10.73 18.38
N ALA A 526 2.66 9.72 17.91
CA ALA A 526 2.14 8.39 17.63
C ALA A 526 1.79 7.62 18.91
N PHE A 527 0.69 6.87 18.87
CA PHE A 527 0.35 5.93 19.93
C PHE A 527 1.27 4.71 19.87
N ASP A 528 1.76 4.27 21.03
CA ASP A 528 2.50 3.01 21.15
C ASP A 528 1.52 1.82 21.13
N ARG A 529 1.62 0.98 20.10
CA ARG A 529 0.69 -0.16 19.91
C ARG A 529 0.86 -1.29 20.93
N SER A 530 1.84 -1.23 21.83
CA SER A 530 1.83 -2.12 23.02
C SER A 530 0.70 -1.79 24.01
N GLY A 531 0.04 -0.63 23.86
CA GLY A 531 -1.23 -0.30 24.50
C GLY A 531 -2.46 -0.96 23.87
N ASP A 532 -2.39 -1.44 22.62
CA ASP A 532 -3.56 -2.01 21.93
C ASP A 532 -4.14 -3.21 22.72
N GLY A 533 -5.44 -3.14 23.01
CA GLY A 533 -6.15 -4.13 23.82
C GLY A 533 -6.14 -3.88 25.34
N TRP A 534 -5.45 -2.86 25.84
CA TRP A 534 -5.55 -2.44 27.24
C TRP A 534 -6.71 -1.45 27.48
N PRO A 535 -7.38 -1.50 28.65
CA PRO A 535 -8.46 -0.58 28.99
C PRO A 535 -7.93 0.78 29.49
N GLY A 536 -7.56 1.67 28.57
CA GLY A 536 -7.27 3.07 28.90
C GLY A 536 -6.24 3.74 27.98
N ILE A 537 -6.46 5.02 27.67
CA ILE A 537 -5.67 5.78 26.68
C ILE A 537 -4.33 6.32 27.21
N ALA A 538 -3.92 5.95 28.43
CA ALA A 538 -2.74 6.50 29.09
C ALA A 538 -1.47 5.76 28.67
N GLN A 539 -1.58 4.45 28.46
CA GLN A 539 -0.55 3.55 27.97
C GLN A 539 -0.12 3.98 26.56
N ASP A 540 -1.10 4.04 25.63
CA ASP A 540 -0.95 4.42 24.23
C ASP A 540 -0.14 5.72 24.06
N LYS A 541 -0.40 6.71 24.92
CA LYS A 541 0.16 8.07 24.84
C LYS A 541 1.44 8.29 25.64
N GLY A 542 1.76 7.41 26.60
CA GLY A 542 2.83 7.67 27.57
C GLY A 542 4.23 7.37 27.04
N VAL A 543 4.37 6.35 26.19
CA VAL A 543 5.68 5.77 25.90
C VAL A 543 6.49 6.59 24.90
N ASN A 544 5.93 6.92 23.74
CA ASN A 544 6.67 7.59 22.66
C ASN A 544 7.18 9.01 23.03
N PRO A 545 6.37 9.90 23.65
CA PRO A 545 6.88 11.17 24.19
C PRO A 545 8.05 10.99 25.18
N THR A 546 8.00 9.94 26.02
CA THR A 546 9.07 9.62 26.97
C THR A 546 10.33 9.14 26.26
N ILE A 547 10.22 8.25 25.26
CA ILE A 547 11.36 7.77 24.45
C ILE A 547 12.03 8.94 23.73
N VAL A 548 11.24 9.77 23.03
CA VAL A 548 11.76 10.87 22.20
C VAL A 548 12.45 11.94 23.05
N THR A 549 11.90 12.29 24.23
CA THR A 549 12.52 13.29 25.11
C THR A 549 13.66 12.77 25.99
N THR A 550 13.67 11.48 26.37
CA THR A 550 14.69 10.94 27.30
C THR A 550 15.75 10.06 26.64
N ALA A 551 15.36 9.11 25.79
CA ALA A 551 16.28 8.17 25.16
C ALA A 551 16.96 8.81 23.94
N MET A 552 16.17 9.51 23.12
CA MET A 552 16.62 10.23 21.92
C MET A 552 17.04 11.68 22.24
N ARG A 553 16.70 12.19 23.43
CA ARG A 553 17.11 13.50 23.96
C ARG A 553 16.67 14.70 23.10
N MET A 554 15.44 14.69 22.61
CA MET A 554 14.81 15.92 22.09
C MET A 554 14.71 16.97 23.23
N PRO A 555 15.15 18.22 23.01
CA PRO A 555 15.41 19.16 24.11
C PRO A 555 14.16 19.83 24.73
N GLU A 556 12.99 19.66 24.11
CA GLU A 556 11.70 20.21 24.56
C GLU A 556 10.55 19.34 24.00
N GLN A 557 9.32 19.52 24.47
CA GLN A 557 8.12 18.83 23.98
C GLN A 557 7.69 19.34 22.58
N ALA A 558 7.21 18.45 21.70
CA ALA A 558 6.88 18.79 20.30
C ALA A 558 5.87 19.95 20.14
N TYR A 559 4.91 20.06 21.05
CA TYR A 559 3.88 21.11 21.03
C TYR A 559 4.36 22.48 21.52
N ARG A 560 5.58 22.58 22.07
CA ARG A 560 6.20 23.84 22.54
C ARG A 560 7.18 24.43 21.54
N ASP A 561 7.99 23.60 20.88
CA ASP A 561 8.73 24.01 19.69
C ASP A 561 8.66 22.95 18.58
N PRO A 562 7.67 23.00 17.67
CA PRO A 562 7.59 22.06 16.55
C PRO A 562 8.76 22.22 15.56
N ARG A 563 9.50 23.34 15.59
CA ARG A 563 10.62 23.59 14.68
C ARG A 563 11.85 22.78 15.07
N ILE A 564 12.11 22.57 16.37
CA ILE A 564 13.23 21.73 16.79
C ILE A 564 13.00 20.26 16.40
N TYR A 565 11.73 19.82 16.35
CA TYR A 565 11.38 18.50 15.85
C TYR A 565 11.61 18.40 14.35
N ALA A 566 11.12 19.35 13.55
CA ALA A 566 11.41 19.39 12.11
C ALA A 566 12.92 19.43 11.80
N ALA A 567 13.70 20.18 12.58
CA ALA A 567 15.17 20.24 12.47
C ALA A 567 15.88 18.93 12.88
N ASN A 568 15.16 17.99 13.51
CA ASN A 568 15.65 16.66 13.89
C ASN A 568 14.93 15.53 13.15
N SER A 569 14.18 15.82 12.08
CA SER A 569 13.45 14.84 11.28
C SER A 569 14.13 14.66 9.91
N PRO A 570 14.90 13.57 9.68
CA PRO A 570 15.61 13.30 8.43
C PRO A 570 14.75 13.40 7.16
N ILE A 571 13.44 13.15 7.25
CA ILE A 571 12.50 13.30 6.13
C ILE A 571 12.52 14.71 5.51
N MET A 572 12.78 15.73 6.33
CA MET A 572 12.89 17.14 5.91
C MET A 572 14.11 17.41 5.03
N TYR A 573 15.05 16.47 4.96
CA TYR A 573 16.33 16.57 4.27
C TYR A 573 16.50 15.53 3.15
N THR A 574 15.43 14.82 2.75
CA THR A 574 15.47 13.81 1.66
C THR A 574 16.06 14.32 0.34
N SER A 575 16.06 15.65 0.11
CA SER A 575 16.71 16.29 -1.03
C SER A 575 18.24 16.16 -1.04
N THR A 576 18.92 16.06 0.10
CA THR A 576 20.39 15.95 0.18
C THR A 576 20.92 14.51 0.06
N ILE A 577 20.04 13.50 0.14
CA ILE A 577 20.44 12.08 0.06
C ILE A 577 20.85 11.72 -1.38
N HIS A 578 22.11 11.36 -1.62
CA HIS A 578 22.54 10.72 -2.88
C HIS A 578 22.85 9.21 -2.71
N THR A 579 23.03 8.76 -1.46
CA THR A 579 23.27 7.35 -1.13
C THR A 579 22.06 6.47 -1.48
N PRO A 580 22.23 5.36 -2.23
CA PRO A 580 21.19 4.35 -2.43
C PRO A 580 20.66 3.81 -1.10
N LEU A 581 19.35 3.88 -0.86
CA LEU A 581 18.75 3.58 0.44
C LEU A 581 17.72 2.44 0.40
N LEU A 582 17.99 1.37 1.14
CA LEU A 582 17.01 0.35 1.50
C LEU A 582 16.30 0.76 2.80
N MET A 583 14.99 0.51 2.86
CA MET A 583 14.13 0.70 4.02
C MET A 583 13.41 -0.61 4.30
N ALA A 584 13.44 -1.10 5.54
CA ALA A 584 12.73 -2.30 5.97
C ALA A 584 11.88 -1.99 7.22
N HIS A 585 10.63 -2.45 7.26
CA HIS A 585 9.74 -2.18 8.41
C HIS A 585 8.75 -3.32 8.65
N GLY A 586 8.57 -3.74 9.89
CA GLY A 586 7.49 -4.61 10.33
C GLY A 586 6.15 -3.87 10.38
N THR A 587 5.09 -4.38 9.73
CA THR A 587 3.80 -3.66 9.67
C THR A 587 2.99 -3.67 10.98
N PHE A 588 3.46 -4.39 12.00
CA PHE A 588 2.98 -4.35 13.38
C PHE A 588 4.10 -3.90 14.33
N ASP A 589 4.98 -3.01 13.85
CA ASP A 589 5.81 -2.20 14.72
C ASP A 589 4.92 -1.43 15.73
N ILE A 590 5.37 -1.47 16.98
CA ILE A 590 4.75 -0.88 18.18
C ILE A 590 5.43 0.42 18.61
N ARG A 591 6.67 0.68 18.15
CA ARG A 591 7.49 1.86 18.46
C ARG A 591 7.51 2.85 17.31
N GLY A 592 7.69 2.35 16.09
CA GLY A 592 7.61 3.11 14.84
C GLY A 592 6.32 2.81 14.08
N SER A 593 6.04 3.62 13.06
CA SER A 593 4.98 3.35 12.08
C SER A 593 5.62 3.00 10.74
N VAL A 594 5.12 1.96 10.05
CA VAL A 594 5.54 1.65 8.67
C VAL A 594 5.37 2.84 7.71
N ALA A 595 4.46 3.76 8.03
CA ALA A 595 4.27 5.03 7.33
C ALA A 595 5.55 5.91 7.28
N GLU A 596 6.46 5.78 8.24
CA GLU A 596 7.76 6.48 8.26
C GLU A 596 8.64 6.04 7.07
N ALA A 597 8.77 4.72 6.88
CA ALA A 597 9.51 4.11 5.78
C ALA A 597 8.78 4.29 4.43
N GLU A 598 7.44 4.19 4.42
CA GLU A 598 6.64 4.46 3.22
C GLU A 598 6.76 5.92 2.75
N ALA A 599 6.81 6.88 3.67
CA ALA A 599 6.98 8.30 3.34
C ALA A 599 8.40 8.60 2.83
N MET A 600 9.44 8.05 3.47
CA MET A 600 10.83 8.17 2.98
C MET A 600 10.99 7.56 1.59
N PHE A 601 10.48 6.35 1.35
CA PHE A 601 10.51 5.71 0.03
C PHE A 601 9.78 6.55 -1.02
N THR A 602 8.57 7.02 -0.72
CA THR A 602 7.76 7.82 -1.66
C THR A 602 8.48 9.12 -2.05
N LEU A 603 9.11 9.80 -1.08
CA LEU A 603 9.85 11.03 -1.36
C LEU A 603 11.12 10.78 -2.19
N LEU A 604 11.80 9.65 -2.00
CA LEU A 604 12.99 9.30 -2.78
C LEU A 604 12.65 8.85 -4.21
N ASP A 605 11.62 8.02 -4.38
CA ASP A 605 11.12 7.59 -5.70
C ASP A 605 10.61 8.78 -6.53
N GLN A 606 9.88 9.72 -5.92
CA GLN A 606 9.46 10.97 -6.59
C GLN A 606 10.64 11.87 -7.01
N GLN A 607 11.82 11.70 -6.40
CA GLN A 607 13.06 12.38 -6.79
C GLN A 607 13.92 11.56 -7.76
N GLY A 608 13.46 10.38 -8.19
CA GLY A 608 14.21 9.46 -9.05
C GLY A 608 15.44 8.83 -8.38
N LYS A 609 15.48 8.81 -7.05
CA LYS A 609 16.64 8.36 -6.27
C LYS A 609 16.58 6.84 -6.04
N PRO A 610 17.72 6.11 -6.09
CA PRO A 610 17.73 4.66 -5.89
C PRO A 610 17.25 4.27 -4.48
N ALA A 611 16.06 3.69 -4.41
CA ALA A 611 15.41 3.31 -3.15
C ALA A 611 14.74 1.94 -3.24
N ARG A 612 14.74 1.21 -2.12
CA ARG A 612 14.00 -0.06 -1.94
C ARG A 612 13.22 -0.01 -0.64
N LEU A 613 11.98 -0.49 -0.64
CA LEU A 613 11.14 -0.63 0.55
C LEU A 613 10.70 -2.10 0.71
N LEU A 614 10.94 -2.65 1.90
CA LEU A 614 10.54 -3.98 2.35
C LEU A 614 9.51 -3.84 3.47
N ARG A 615 8.27 -4.26 3.24
CA ARG A 615 7.21 -4.27 4.26
C ARG A 615 6.96 -5.70 4.72
N TYR A 616 7.34 -6.01 5.95
CA TYR A 616 7.15 -7.35 6.50
C TYR A 616 5.79 -7.44 7.19
N HIS A 617 4.82 -8.04 6.51
CA HIS A 617 3.45 -8.05 7.00
C HIS A 617 3.31 -8.90 8.26
N GLY A 618 2.72 -8.31 9.30
CA GLY A 618 2.52 -8.95 10.60
C GLY A 618 3.75 -8.98 11.52
N GLU A 619 4.90 -8.45 11.07
CA GLU A 619 6.14 -8.40 11.88
C GLU A 619 6.19 -7.25 12.88
N ASN A 620 6.98 -7.44 13.93
CA ASN A 620 7.23 -6.45 14.98
C ASN A 620 8.43 -5.55 14.66
N HIS A 621 8.74 -4.62 15.58
CA HIS A 621 9.86 -3.67 15.54
C HIS A 621 11.26 -4.28 15.32
N SER A 622 11.44 -5.60 15.38
CA SER A 622 12.74 -6.26 15.14
C SER A 622 12.72 -7.24 13.96
N ILE A 623 11.58 -7.34 13.25
CA ILE A 623 11.33 -8.28 12.14
C ILE A 623 11.78 -9.70 12.51
N ALA A 624 11.32 -10.15 13.69
CA ALA A 624 11.84 -11.31 14.42
C ALA A 624 10.78 -12.34 14.85
N LEU A 625 9.53 -12.24 14.38
CA LEU A 625 8.46 -13.20 14.71
C LEU A 625 8.52 -14.45 13.83
N SER A 626 8.75 -14.30 12.52
CA SER A 626 8.90 -15.41 11.56
C SER A 626 10.36 -15.68 11.20
N PRO A 627 10.86 -16.91 11.38
CA PRO A 627 12.18 -17.31 10.89
C PRO A 627 12.36 -17.16 9.37
N ALA A 628 11.29 -17.12 8.58
CA ALA A 628 11.38 -16.84 7.15
C ALA A 628 11.58 -15.35 6.83
N ASN A 629 11.01 -14.46 7.65
CA ASN A 629 11.22 -13.01 7.50
C ASN A 629 12.64 -12.63 7.92
N VAL A 630 13.14 -13.18 9.04
CA VAL A 630 14.55 -13.02 9.44
C VAL A 630 15.50 -13.43 8.32
N ARG A 631 15.28 -14.60 7.71
CA ARG A 631 16.11 -15.09 6.58
C ARG A 631 16.01 -14.17 5.37
N ASN A 632 14.80 -13.83 4.93
CA ASN A 632 14.62 -12.95 3.78
C ASN A 632 15.21 -11.56 3.99
N LEU A 633 15.09 -10.96 5.19
CA LEU A 633 15.70 -9.66 5.49
C LEU A 633 17.22 -9.73 5.45
N TYR A 634 17.83 -10.82 5.95
CA TYR A 634 19.26 -11.05 5.77
C TYR A 634 19.66 -11.18 4.29
N ASP A 635 18.93 -11.97 3.50
CA ASP A 635 19.25 -12.19 2.08
C ASP A 635 19.05 -10.90 1.25
N GLU A 636 18.03 -10.10 1.56
CA GLU A 636 17.77 -8.78 0.97
C GLU A 636 18.86 -7.76 1.33
N LEU A 637 19.22 -7.63 2.61
CA LEU A 637 20.30 -6.74 3.06
C LEU A 637 21.64 -7.11 2.43
N ILE A 638 21.97 -8.40 2.40
CA ILE A 638 23.22 -8.87 1.78
C ILE A 638 23.18 -8.64 0.26
N THR A 639 22.08 -8.92 -0.43
CA THR A 639 21.95 -8.66 -1.87
C THR A 639 22.05 -7.17 -2.20
N TRP A 640 21.48 -6.31 -1.34
CA TRP A 640 21.59 -4.85 -1.47
C TRP A 640 23.04 -4.38 -1.33
N PHE A 641 23.75 -4.83 -0.29
CA PHE A 641 25.15 -4.44 -0.10
C PHE A 641 26.11 -5.14 -1.08
N ASP A 642 25.83 -6.35 -1.55
CA ASP A 642 26.66 -7.05 -2.55
C ASP A 642 26.62 -6.26 -3.88
N ARG A 643 25.47 -5.70 -4.25
CA ARG A 643 25.30 -4.84 -5.42
C ARG A 643 26.17 -3.60 -5.41
N TYR A 644 26.18 -2.84 -4.32
CA TYR A 644 26.85 -1.53 -4.25
C TYR A 644 28.28 -1.57 -3.68
N LEU A 645 28.66 -2.64 -2.97
CA LEU A 645 29.99 -2.77 -2.34
C LEU A 645 30.82 -3.93 -2.93
N LYS A 646 30.27 -4.77 -3.83
CA LYS A 646 31.01 -5.85 -4.51
C LYS A 646 30.80 -5.87 -6.03
N ASP A 647 30.04 -4.92 -6.59
CA ASP A 647 29.66 -4.85 -8.01
C ASP A 647 28.93 -6.12 -8.52
N GLN A 648 28.13 -6.75 -7.65
CA GLN A 648 27.39 -8.00 -7.93
C GLN A 648 25.89 -7.71 -8.18
N HIS A 649 25.47 -7.74 -9.44
CA HIS A 649 24.14 -7.28 -9.88
C HIS A 649 22.99 -8.27 -9.70
#